data_AF-A0A936QXX5-F1
#
_entry.id   AF-A0A936QXX5-F1
#
_cell.length_a   1.000
_cell.length_b   1.000
_cell.length_c   1.000
_cell.angle_alpha   90.00
_cell.angle_beta   90.00
_cell.angle_gamma   90.00
#
_symmetry.space_group_name_H-M   'P 1'
#
loop_
_entity.id
_entity.type
_entity.pdbx_description
1 polymer ?
#
loop_
_entity_poly.entity_id
_entity_poly.type
_entity_poly.pdbx_seq_one_letter_code
_entity_poly.pdbx_strand_id
1 'polypeptide(L)'
;MRTLLLTISLFGILGCAAQDRFPVVHDPSAEMPPWAQLMYTTDPDVRAVEEAYNAFYRDHKFEKTVPTQHYKLWLNSVRGNVDVSGHVRQRTAEQLLAREHQLKELRQVEASSRGEGGGWTWAGPEAHVADDGGGEEVAEQSNVYTIDRSLSNPDILYCGTESGGVYKSTDQAQHWSYVTKDQVIGAVSALRVHPTDPNTVVVSAANELWRTIDGGVTWQIMGDAAFQALNISAWEIAFDPSDPKILLAACNLGLYRSTDGGSNWTSVLGNACTSIAVKPEDAAVWYTIRYEPALHYSRFYKSTDHGETWSLRDSGWYSPPAGEVGDYQVEDCRLAVTAADAGRIYAVLTGYQQPGASITTNGWIGTWVSTDAGETWSLPHGLIGTPYTSAHPNLMNFTGDNGTYTQIGYNTCIIASQINPDRVLIGGLNLWRSDDGCATYQPVGGYIGPVERTHPDMQELRVYQTGPASEEVWIGCDGGVYHSTDFVQSHEAMCRGLEAINLWGYDQGWNDDIRVGGRYHNGNMGYAEGYADDDYIALGGGEAPTGYVNYSDERKTYFSDVDGKVMPATLNEAPVSFPLNCDPNESYYNCSSSRILFDNRYFNVAWSGKDNTLYRSTNGGSVFSPFHAFGASLGNEVLWIEQCYADPKVFTLQQAVGNTSKLWRTVDDGATWTALVLPSTSRDLYFTLGSEDPNDIWIGYTDRPNGQKAYHSTDGGSTWTNITTPILDNEQIWAIAHQYGTDGGVYIGLLNGRVLYRNNSMADWSEFSTGLPAGTEPLRIVPFYKTGKVRLACWNLGVWEQDLYEPSTLQAGFAAAFGTFFCAGDSVHFVDHSVCGSDATYAWSFPGASPATSTEKYPTVTYAAPGQYDISLTVTENGQVSTASSNAFISETPGNTAPLAQSFESGAFPTDWVFHTSTDLPSGWSVGDDAGGYGNSAHSMMFDNYNTDIGGARDEVWTGKLDFSQAISPKLWFDVSYARWGGSNSDTLAVEVSTDRGETWTGLYLKGGQTLATSPDYQDYFVPTTVQWRTDTVSLADYADEGEVIVAFQNRGHYGNVIRVDNINLVPDATVSMAEIPVSLEMRTFPNPAREVLNISISGAKPGPGQLRVLDAVGREVLREQVEIGGGTWWHALPVGTLRAGNYTLQIGGRAARFNVLP
;
A
#
# COMPACT_ATOMS: atom_id res chain seq x y z
N MET A 1 -29.32 -49.21 -17.14
CA MET A 1 -29.96 -47.91 -16.87
C MET A 1 -29.51 -47.48 -15.48
N ARG A 2 -28.82 -46.33 -15.38
CA ARG A 2 -28.18 -45.74 -14.18
C ARG A 2 -26.90 -46.41 -13.64
N THR A 3 -25.75 -45.91 -14.11
CA THR A 3 -24.60 -45.56 -13.26
C THR A 3 -23.98 -44.31 -13.88
N LEU A 4 -24.08 -43.18 -13.18
CA LEU A 4 -23.54 -41.88 -13.60
C LEU A 4 -22.13 -41.77 -13.01
N LEU A 5 -21.12 -41.58 -13.86
CA LEU A 5 -19.78 -41.16 -13.47
C LEU A 5 -19.87 -39.67 -13.08
N LEU A 6 -19.51 -39.36 -11.84
CA LEU A 6 -19.22 -38.00 -11.39
C LEU A 6 -17.79 -37.70 -11.85
N THR A 7 -17.66 -36.88 -12.90
CA THR A 7 -16.38 -36.27 -13.27
C THR A 7 -16.08 -35.13 -12.31
N ILE A 8 -14.87 -35.16 -11.77
CA ILE A 8 -14.23 -34.14 -10.94
C ILE A 8 -14.36 -32.79 -11.66
N SER A 9 -15.17 -31.89 -11.11
CA SER A 9 -15.26 -30.51 -11.57
C SER A 9 -14.20 -29.72 -10.79
N LEU A 10 -13.13 -29.36 -11.48
CA LEU A 10 -12.10 -28.44 -10.98
C LEU A 10 -12.76 -27.08 -10.65
N PHE A 11 -12.23 -26.41 -9.62
CA PHE A 11 -12.60 -25.06 -9.20
C PHE A 11 -12.38 -24.06 -10.35
N GLY A 12 -13.44 -23.78 -11.11
CA GLY A 12 -13.48 -22.67 -12.06
C GLY A 12 -13.99 -21.41 -11.35
N ILE A 13 -13.08 -20.49 -11.10
CA ILE A 13 -13.41 -19.11 -10.72
C ILE A 13 -14.19 -18.51 -11.90
N LEU A 14 -15.32 -17.85 -11.65
CA LEU A 14 -16.11 -17.15 -12.67
C LEU A 14 -15.43 -15.83 -13.09
N GLY A 15 -14.19 -15.92 -13.56
CA GLY A 15 -13.47 -14.88 -14.28
C GLY A 15 -13.49 -15.17 -15.78
N CYS A 16 -13.20 -14.16 -16.62
CA CYS A 16 -12.86 -14.42 -18.02
C CYS A 16 -11.60 -15.29 -18.07
N ALA A 17 -11.61 -16.35 -18.89
CA ALA A 17 -10.45 -17.24 -19.07
C ALA A 17 -9.22 -16.59 -19.75
N ALA A 18 -9.12 -15.26 -19.77
CA ALA A 18 -7.95 -14.53 -20.27
C ALA A 18 -6.70 -14.80 -19.41
N GLN A 19 -6.85 -14.86 -18.09
CA GLN A 19 -5.76 -15.10 -17.12
C GLN A 19 -5.73 -16.50 -16.50
N ASP A 20 -6.75 -17.35 -16.75
CA ASP A 20 -6.83 -18.74 -16.26
C ASP A 20 -5.74 -19.69 -16.81
N ARG A 21 -4.72 -19.14 -17.51
CA ARG A 21 -3.60 -19.87 -18.10
C ARG A 21 -2.28 -19.76 -17.34
N PHE A 22 -2.28 -19.28 -16.11
CA PHE A 22 -1.19 -19.69 -15.22
C PHE A 22 -1.19 -21.23 -15.13
N PRO A 23 -0.02 -21.89 -15.07
CA PRO A 23 0.02 -23.33 -14.98
C PRO A 23 -0.88 -23.74 -13.82
N VAL A 24 -1.92 -24.52 -14.14
CA VAL A 24 -2.73 -25.17 -13.13
C VAL A 24 -1.73 -25.93 -12.28
N VAL A 25 -1.57 -25.53 -11.02
CA VAL A 25 -0.87 -26.34 -10.04
C VAL A 25 -1.74 -27.56 -9.87
N HIS A 26 -1.50 -28.57 -10.71
CA HIS A 26 -2.33 -29.76 -10.80
C HIS A 26 -2.27 -30.62 -9.52
N ASP A 27 -1.36 -30.30 -8.60
CA ASP A 27 -1.32 -30.83 -7.25
C ASP A 27 -0.47 -29.90 -6.37
N PRO A 28 -0.90 -29.49 -5.15
CA PRO A 28 -0.01 -28.85 -4.20
C PRO A 28 1.16 -29.81 -3.92
N SER A 29 2.34 -29.50 -4.44
CA SER A 29 3.52 -30.32 -4.14
C SER A 29 3.82 -30.20 -2.65
N ALA A 30 4.34 -31.27 -2.04
CA ALA A 30 4.80 -31.24 -0.65
C ALA A 30 5.93 -30.20 -0.42
N GLU A 31 6.48 -29.62 -1.49
CA GLU A 31 7.54 -28.61 -1.47
C GLU A 31 7.00 -27.17 -1.43
N MET A 32 5.69 -26.95 -1.63
CA MET A 32 5.09 -25.60 -1.53
C MET A 32 5.06 -25.09 -0.08
N PRO A 33 5.19 -23.76 0.15
CA PRO A 33 5.00 -23.18 1.46
C PRO A 33 3.64 -23.57 2.07
N PRO A 34 3.54 -23.79 3.40
CA PRO A 34 2.29 -24.20 4.04
C PRO A 34 1.10 -23.27 3.77
N TRP A 35 1.34 -21.96 3.71
CA TRP A 35 0.30 -20.98 3.38
C TRP A 35 -0.28 -21.20 1.98
N ALA A 36 0.55 -21.57 1.00
CA ALA A 36 0.10 -21.82 -0.37
C ALA A 36 -0.73 -23.11 -0.45
N GLN A 37 -0.39 -24.12 0.34
CA GLN A 37 -1.16 -25.37 0.41
C GLN A 37 -2.59 -25.13 0.92
N LEU A 38 -2.79 -24.20 1.87
CA LEU A 38 -4.11 -23.85 2.40
C LEU A 38 -5.04 -23.29 1.31
N MET A 39 -4.50 -22.46 0.41
CA MET A 39 -5.23 -21.87 -0.71
C MET A 39 -5.82 -22.92 -1.66
N TYR A 40 -5.13 -24.04 -1.86
CA TYR A 40 -5.54 -25.13 -2.78
C TYR A 40 -6.43 -26.19 -2.13
N THR A 41 -6.91 -25.97 -0.90
CA THR A 41 -7.86 -26.90 -0.26
C THR A 41 -9.25 -26.84 -0.91
N THR A 42 -10.10 -27.84 -0.66
CA THR A 42 -11.45 -27.92 -1.25
C THR A 42 -12.46 -26.92 -0.68
N ASP A 43 -12.13 -26.25 0.43
CA ASP A 43 -12.97 -25.21 1.04
C ASP A 43 -12.02 -24.23 1.75
N PRO A 44 -11.27 -23.40 1.00
CA PRO A 44 -10.22 -22.59 1.57
C PRO A 44 -10.79 -21.46 2.42
N ASP A 45 -10.21 -21.28 3.61
CA ASP A 45 -10.45 -20.15 4.50
C ASP A 45 -9.46 -19.03 4.15
N VAL A 46 -9.98 -17.95 3.54
CA VAL A 46 -9.19 -16.80 3.05
C VAL A 46 -8.38 -16.18 4.18
N ARG A 47 -8.98 -16.06 5.37
CA ARG A 47 -8.35 -15.39 6.51
C ARG A 47 -7.22 -16.24 7.08
N ALA A 48 -7.37 -17.57 7.08
CA ALA A 48 -6.30 -18.48 7.47
C ALA A 48 -5.13 -18.47 6.48
N VAL A 49 -5.40 -18.31 5.18
CA VAL A 49 -4.36 -18.16 4.15
C VAL A 49 -3.61 -16.85 4.34
N GLU A 50 -4.31 -15.71 4.50
CA GLU A 50 -3.69 -14.40 4.77
C GLU A 50 -2.83 -14.44 6.04
N GLU A 51 -3.35 -14.97 7.16
CA GLU A 51 -2.60 -15.07 8.42
C GLU A 51 -1.32 -15.91 8.25
N ALA A 52 -1.40 -17.04 7.54
CA ALA A 52 -0.24 -17.90 7.29
C ALA A 52 0.76 -17.26 6.31
N TYR A 53 0.28 -16.51 5.32
CA TYR A 53 1.11 -15.74 4.38
C TYR A 53 1.88 -14.64 5.11
N ASN A 54 1.20 -13.80 5.90
CA ASN A 54 1.81 -12.73 6.68
C ASN A 54 2.78 -13.29 7.71
N ALA A 55 2.43 -14.39 8.39
CA ALA A 55 3.34 -15.07 9.32
C ALA A 55 4.61 -15.59 8.64
N PHE A 56 4.52 -16.07 7.40
CA PHE A 56 5.68 -16.53 6.65
C PHE A 56 6.60 -15.35 6.29
N TYR A 57 6.07 -14.27 5.74
CA TYR A 57 6.88 -13.13 5.27
C TYR A 57 7.37 -12.19 6.37
N ARG A 58 6.99 -12.40 7.64
CA ARG A 58 7.68 -11.76 8.77
C ARG A 58 9.16 -12.15 8.87
N ASP A 59 9.48 -13.42 8.59
CA ASP A 59 10.83 -13.97 8.74
C ASP A 59 11.52 -14.30 7.40
N HIS A 60 10.86 -14.01 6.27
CA HIS A 60 11.35 -14.34 4.93
C HIS A 60 11.32 -13.09 4.05
N LYS A 61 12.36 -12.91 3.23
CA LYS A 61 12.34 -11.89 2.18
C LYS A 61 11.25 -12.23 1.16
N PHE A 62 10.52 -11.21 0.69
CA PHE A 62 9.58 -11.38 -0.39
C PHE A 62 10.31 -11.81 -1.67
N GLU A 63 9.80 -12.85 -2.33
CA GLU A 63 10.29 -13.33 -3.61
C GLU A 63 9.11 -13.53 -4.56
N LYS A 64 9.18 -12.95 -5.76
CA LYS A 64 8.17 -13.16 -6.81
C LYS A 64 8.28 -14.59 -7.32
N THR A 65 7.37 -15.45 -6.87
CA THR A 65 7.29 -16.88 -7.21
C THR A 65 5.90 -17.26 -7.71
N VAL A 66 5.76 -18.41 -8.39
CA VAL A 66 4.45 -18.90 -8.85
C VAL A 66 3.40 -18.91 -7.71
N PRO A 67 3.65 -19.50 -6.52
CA PRO A 67 2.67 -19.43 -5.42
C PRO A 67 2.27 -18.01 -5.02
N THR A 68 3.23 -17.06 -4.94
CA THR A 68 2.91 -15.68 -4.54
C THR A 68 2.03 -14.98 -5.55
N GLN A 69 2.25 -15.22 -6.85
CA GLN A 69 1.40 -14.62 -7.90
C GLN A 69 -0.01 -15.20 -7.87
N HIS A 70 -0.12 -16.52 -7.70
CA HIS A 70 -1.42 -17.17 -7.55
C HIS A 70 -2.17 -16.67 -6.32
N TYR A 71 -1.49 -16.42 -5.19
CA TYR A 71 -2.10 -15.85 -4.00
C TYR A 71 -2.75 -14.49 -4.24
N LYS A 72 -2.08 -13.57 -4.94
CA LYS A 72 -2.65 -12.25 -5.26
C LYS A 72 -3.89 -12.38 -6.14
N LEU A 73 -3.77 -13.13 -7.23
CA LEU A 73 -4.85 -13.37 -8.19
C LEU A 73 -6.05 -14.04 -7.52
N TRP A 74 -5.77 -15.05 -6.71
CA TRP A 74 -6.79 -15.76 -5.95
C TRP A 74 -7.51 -14.81 -4.99
N LEU A 75 -6.78 -14.03 -4.18
CA LEU A 75 -7.36 -13.08 -3.24
C LEU A 75 -8.25 -12.04 -3.95
N ASN A 76 -7.75 -11.47 -5.06
CA ASN A 76 -8.49 -10.57 -5.95
C ASN A 76 -9.80 -11.21 -6.46
N SER A 77 -9.76 -12.48 -6.85
CA SER A 77 -10.93 -13.20 -7.38
C SER A 77 -11.97 -13.61 -6.33
N VAL A 78 -11.55 -13.81 -5.06
CA VAL A 78 -12.44 -14.35 -4.02
C VAL A 78 -12.97 -13.30 -3.05
N ARG A 79 -12.37 -12.11 -2.96
CA ARG A 79 -12.71 -11.07 -1.97
C ARG A 79 -14.21 -10.73 -1.88
N GLY A 80 -14.92 -10.68 -3.01
CA GLY A 80 -16.36 -10.37 -3.06
C GLY A 80 -17.28 -11.52 -2.64
N ASN A 81 -16.72 -12.69 -2.36
CA ASN A 81 -17.41 -13.96 -2.17
C ASN A 81 -17.03 -14.66 -0.86
N VAL A 82 -16.39 -13.96 0.07
CA VAL A 82 -16.01 -14.51 1.39
C VAL A 82 -17.21 -14.45 2.34
N ASP A 83 -17.54 -15.57 2.98
CA ASP A 83 -18.60 -15.63 3.99
C ASP A 83 -18.12 -15.19 5.38
N VAL A 84 -19.07 -15.10 6.32
CA VAL A 84 -18.79 -14.70 7.71
C VAL A 84 -17.74 -15.57 8.42
N SER A 85 -17.56 -16.82 7.95
CA SER A 85 -16.61 -17.79 8.50
C SER A 85 -15.27 -17.79 7.76
N GLY A 86 -15.05 -16.87 6.81
CA GLY A 86 -13.80 -16.76 6.05
C GLY A 86 -13.74 -17.63 4.78
N HIS A 87 -14.80 -18.39 4.47
CA HIS A 87 -14.76 -19.35 3.36
C HIS A 87 -15.35 -18.78 2.07
N VAL A 88 -14.84 -19.23 0.93
CA VAL A 88 -15.28 -18.77 -0.40
C VAL A 88 -16.63 -19.40 -0.77
N ARG A 89 -17.59 -18.57 -1.17
CA ARG A 89 -18.94 -18.97 -1.61
C ARG A 89 -19.26 -18.37 -2.98
N GLN A 90 -19.18 -19.20 -4.01
CA GLN A 90 -19.42 -18.79 -5.39
C GLN A 90 -20.90 -18.42 -5.62
N ARG A 91 -21.12 -17.35 -6.40
CA ARG A 91 -22.45 -16.98 -6.89
C ARG A 91 -22.82 -17.85 -8.09
N THR A 92 -24.09 -18.22 -8.22
CA THR A 92 -24.56 -18.92 -9.42
C THR A 92 -24.63 -17.96 -10.61
N ALA A 93 -24.55 -18.49 -11.83
CA ALA A 93 -24.71 -17.68 -13.05
C ALA A 93 -26.05 -16.91 -13.06
N GLU A 94 -27.12 -17.52 -12.54
CA GLU A 94 -28.43 -16.88 -12.40
C GLU A 94 -28.40 -15.68 -11.45
N GLN A 95 -27.64 -15.76 -10.35
CA GLN A 95 -27.49 -14.67 -9.39
C GLN A 95 -26.68 -13.51 -9.98
N LEU A 96 -25.64 -13.79 -10.77
CA LEU A 96 -24.86 -12.77 -11.47
C LEU A 96 -25.70 -12.02 -12.51
N LEU A 97 -26.43 -12.75 -13.36
CA LEU A 97 -27.30 -12.15 -14.37
C LEU A 97 -28.44 -11.32 -13.77
N ALA A 98 -29.08 -11.83 -12.71
CA ALA A 98 -30.13 -11.09 -12.02
C ALA A 98 -29.60 -9.79 -11.42
N ARG A 99 -28.36 -9.82 -10.92
CA ARG A 99 -27.67 -8.65 -10.37
C ARG A 99 -27.35 -7.62 -11.44
N GLU A 100 -26.78 -8.04 -12.57
CA GLU A 100 -26.49 -7.13 -13.68
C GLU A 100 -27.74 -6.42 -14.20
N HIS A 101 -28.85 -7.16 -14.36
CA HIS A 101 -30.12 -6.58 -14.78
C HIS A 101 -30.60 -5.51 -13.79
N GLN A 102 -30.55 -5.82 -12.50
CA GLN A 102 -30.92 -4.88 -11.43
C GLN A 102 -30.07 -3.60 -11.47
N LEU A 103 -28.75 -3.73 -11.67
CA LEU A 103 -27.84 -2.57 -11.73
C LEU A 103 -28.12 -1.67 -12.93
N LYS A 104 -28.40 -2.27 -14.10
CA LYS A 104 -28.76 -1.51 -15.31
C LYS A 104 -30.09 -0.77 -15.13
N GLU A 105 -31.09 -1.42 -14.54
CA GLU A 105 -32.40 -0.79 -14.27
C GLU A 105 -32.27 0.42 -13.33
N LEU A 106 -31.52 0.27 -12.22
CA LEU A 106 -31.30 1.36 -11.26
C LEU A 106 -30.65 2.57 -11.94
N ARG A 107 -29.55 2.36 -12.69
CA ARG A 107 -28.81 3.44 -13.35
C ARG A 107 -29.60 4.10 -14.50
N GLN A 108 -30.48 3.39 -15.19
CA GLN A 108 -31.33 3.95 -16.25
C GLN A 108 -32.50 4.81 -15.72
N VAL A 109 -33.13 4.40 -14.62
CA VAL A 109 -34.27 5.14 -14.04
C VAL A 109 -33.83 6.51 -13.52
N GLU A 110 -32.60 6.62 -13.01
CA GLU A 110 -32.05 7.85 -12.41
C GLU A 110 -31.67 8.95 -13.41
N ALA A 111 -31.21 8.59 -14.60
CA ALA A 111 -30.92 9.56 -15.67
C ALA A 111 -32.16 10.39 -16.08
N SER A 112 -33.37 9.84 -15.84
CA SER A 112 -34.63 10.50 -16.17
C SER A 112 -35.21 11.38 -15.06
N SER A 113 -34.63 11.36 -13.84
CA SER A 113 -35.22 11.97 -12.64
C SER A 113 -34.53 13.23 -12.12
N ARG A 114 -33.44 13.70 -12.76
CA ARG A 114 -32.70 14.90 -12.34
C ARG A 114 -32.88 16.05 -13.32
N GLY A 115 -33.28 17.22 -12.81
CA GLY A 115 -33.11 18.50 -13.51
C GLY A 115 -31.62 18.87 -13.63
N GLU A 116 -31.29 19.87 -14.44
CA GLU A 116 -29.91 20.29 -14.77
C GLU A 116 -29.03 20.49 -13.51
N GLY A 117 -28.11 19.55 -13.26
CA GLY A 117 -27.13 19.49 -12.15
C GLY A 117 -26.44 18.11 -12.09
N GLY A 118 -25.09 18.08 -12.02
CA GLY A 118 -24.20 16.99 -12.45
C GLY A 118 -24.23 15.63 -11.71
N GLY A 119 -23.45 14.69 -12.25
CA GLY A 119 -23.17 13.35 -11.73
C GLY A 119 -21.66 13.11 -11.62
N TRP A 120 -21.24 11.91 -11.23
CA TRP A 120 -19.83 11.53 -11.14
C TRP A 120 -19.12 11.68 -12.49
N THR A 121 -17.92 12.26 -12.46
CA THR A 121 -17.04 12.46 -13.61
C THR A 121 -15.67 11.86 -13.33
N TRP A 122 -14.94 11.53 -14.40
CA TRP A 122 -13.55 11.10 -14.32
C TRP A 122 -12.70 12.20 -13.67
N ALA A 123 -11.91 11.83 -12.67
CA ALA A 123 -10.97 12.72 -11.98
C ALA A 123 -9.50 12.41 -12.35
N GLY A 124 -9.24 11.32 -13.07
CA GLY A 124 -7.91 10.89 -13.46
C GLY A 124 -7.50 9.54 -12.86
N PRO A 125 -6.27 9.10 -13.17
CA PRO A 125 -5.27 9.74 -14.05
C PRO A 125 -5.63 9.90 -15.52
N GLU A 126 -5.25 11.00 -16.17
CA GLU A 126 -5.39 11.12 -17.64
C GLU A 126 -4.27 10.36 -18.36
N ALA A 127 -3.01 10.63 -18.00
CA ALA A 127 -1.81 9.95 -18.47
C ALA A 127 -0.79 9.74 -17.35
N HIS A 128 0.26 8.96 -17.64
CA HIS A 128 1.43 8.85 -16.78
C HIS A 128 2.69 9.33 -17.49
N VAL A 129 3.53 10.07 -16.77
CA VAL A 129 4.87 10.48 -17.21
C VAL A 129 5.95 9.86 -16.35
N ALA A 130 7.15 9.75 -16.91
CA ALA A 130 8.32 9.23 -16.19
C ALA A 130 8.70 10.10 -14.97
N ASP A 131 9.29 9.48 -13.95
CA ASP A 131 9.76 10.14 -12.71
C ASP A 131 11.13 10.81 -12.83
N ASP A 132 11.71 10.88 -14.03
CA ASP A 132 13.04 11.46 -14.27
C ASP A 132 13.02 12.98 -14.49
N GLY A 133 11.84 13.62 -14.43
CA GLY A 133 11.66 15.04 -14.71
C GLY A 133 11.73 15.41 -16.19
N GLY A 134 11.70 14.42 -17.10
CA GLY A 134 11.63 14.64 -18.54
C GLY A 134 10.23 15.01 -19.03
N GLY A 135 9.18 14.64 -18.28
CA GLY A 135 7.78 14.92 -18.61
C GLY A 135 7.26 14.14 -19.83
N GLU A 136 7.97 13.08 -20.25
CA GLU A 136 7.53 12.26 -21.38
C GLU A 136 6.57 11.17 -20.89
N GLU A 137 5.53 10.89 -21.69
CA GLU A 137 4.53 9.87 -21.38
C GLU A 137 5.11 8.45 -21.41
N VAL A 138 4.61 7.61 -20.51
CA VAL A 138 4.98 6.20 -20.39
C VAL A 138 3.73 5.32 -20.32
N ALA A 139 3.80 4.12 -20.90
CA ALA A 139 2.71 3.15 -20.75
C ALA A 139 2.90 2.40 -19.42
N GLU A 140 2.50 3.05 -18.33
CA GLU A 140 2.41 2.53 -16.95
C GLU A 140 1.03 2.90 -16.37
N GLN A 141 -0.03 2.57 -17.09
CA GLN A 141 -1.39 3.04 -16.81
C GLN A 141 -2.41 1.90 -16.71
N SER A 142 -2.47 1.04 -17.73
CA SER A 142 -3.54 0.06 -17.86
C SER A 142 -3.09 -1.20 -18.58
N ASN A 143 -3.54 -2.36 -18.12
CA ASN A 143 -3.28 -3.62 -18.80
C ASN A 143 -4.20 -3.79 -20.02
N VAL A 144 -3.62 -3.70 -21.21
CA VAL A 144 -4.34 -3.79 -22.50
C VAL A 144 -4.10 -5.15 -23.13
N TYR A 145 -5.11 -6.03 -23.03
CA TYR A 145 -5.05 -7.39 -23.56
C TYR A 145 -5.14 -7.48 -25.07
N THR A 146 -5.84 -6.54 -25.72
CA THR A 146 -6.07 -6.62 -27.15
C THR A 146 -6.31 -5.24 -27.75
N ILE A 147 -5.85 -5.05 -28.98
CA ILE A 147 -6.00 -3.81 -29.75
C ILE A 147 -6.19 -4.15 -31.23
N ASP A 148 -6.98 -3.33 -31.92
CA ASP A 148 -7.14 -3.42 -33.37
C ASP A 148 -7.45 -2.03 -33.97
N ARG A 149 -6.83 -1.74 -35.12
CA ARG A 149 -7.05 -0.52 -35.92
C ARG A 149 -7.97 -0.83 -37.09
N SER A 150 -8.90 0.07 -37.40
CA SER A 150 -9.74 -0.10 -38.58
C SER A 150 -8.92 -0.03 -39.88
N LEU A 151 -9.12 -1.02 -40.74
CA LEU A 151 -8.54 -1.03 -42.09
C LEU A 151 -9.14 0.04 -43.01
N SER A 152 -10.40 0.39 -42.78
CA SER A 152 -11.15 1.35 -43.61
C SER A 152 -10.97 2.81 -43.16
N ASN A 153 -10.60 3.03 -41.89
CA ASN A 153 -10.25 4.33 -41.35
C ASN A 153 -9.16 4.21 -40.28
N PRO A 154 -7.88 4.41 -40.65
CA PRO A 154 -6.74 4.31 -39.73
C PRO A 154 -6.80 5.19 -38.47
N ASP A 155 -7.63 6.24 -38.47
CA ASP A 155 -7.81 7.10 -37.29
C ASP A 155 -8.63 6.43 -36.19
N ILE A 156 -9.36 5.35 -36.51
CA ILE A 156 -10.25 4.65 -35.57
C ILE A 156 -9.58 3.37 -35.05
N LEU A 157 -9.43 3.30 -33.74
CA LEU A 157 -8.89 2.14 -33.03
C LEU A 157 -9.81 1.75 -31.89
N TYR A 158 -9.74 0.48 -31.52
CA TYR A 158 -10.38 -0.05 -30.33
C TYR A 158 -9.39 -0.91 -29.55
N CYS A 159 -9.47 -0.85 -28.22
CA CYS A 159 -8.73 -1.76 -27.35
C CYS A 159 -9.62 -2.31 -26.24
N GLY A 160 -9.21 -3.45 -25.69
CA GLY A 160 -9.85 -4.13 -24.58
C GLY A 160 -8.87 -4.32 -23.43
N THR A 161 -9.34 -4.08 -22.20
CA THR A 161 -8.48 -4.07 -21.00
C THR A 161 -8.79 -5.23 -20.05
N GLU A 162 -7.86 -5.51 -19.14
CA GLU A 162 -8.00 -6.52 -18.08
C GLU A 162 -9.12 -6.18 -17.09
N SER A 163 -9.15 -4.93 -16.61
CA SER A 163 -10.06 -4.48 -15.55
C SER A 163 -11.52 -4.38 -15.98
N GLY A 164 -11.76 -4.61 -17.27
CA GLY A 164 -13.07 -4.63 -17.90
C GLY A 164 -13.31 -3.36 -18.71
N GLY A 165 -13.58 -3.54 -19.99
CA GLY A 165 -13.99 -2.45 -20.85
C GLY A 165 -13.51 -2.53 -22.28
N VAL A 166 -14.23 -1.84 -23.17
CA VAL A 166 -13.77 -1.53 -24.51
C VAL A 166 -13.61 -0.01 -24.62
N TYR A 167 -12.48 0.41 -25.14
CA TYR A 167 -12.16 1.80 -25.41
C TYR A 167 -12.07 2.02 -26.91
N LYS A 168 -12.40 3.24 -27.33
CA LYS A 168 -12.34 3.69 -28.72
C LYS A 168 -11.52 4.96 -28.83
N SER A 169 -10.65 5.03 -29.81
CA SER A 169 -10.07 6.28 -30.29
C SER A 169 -10.59 6.61 -31.69
N THR A 170 -10.68 7.91 -32.00
CA THR A 170 -10.98 8.43 -33.34
C THR A 170 -9.89 9.36 -33.87
N ASP A 171 -8.74 9.39 -33.22
CA ASP A 171 -7.63 10.31 -33.44
C ASP A 171 -6.26 9.60 -33.34
N GLN A 172 -6.20 8.34 -33.79
CA GLN A 172 -4.96 7.54 -33.79
C GLN A 172 -4.40 7.28 -32.38
N ALA A 173 -5.28 6.94 -31.44
CA ALA A 173 -4.96 6.65 -30.04
C ALA A 173 -4.36 7.83 -29.24
N GLN A 174 -4.46 9.06 -29.76
CA GLN A 174 -4.11 10.26 -29.00
C GLN A 174 -5.02 10.45 -27.79
N HIS A 175 -6.28 10.02 -27.89
CA HIS A 175 -7.17 9.90 -26.74
C HIS A 175 -8.16 8.73 -26.90
N TRP A 176 -8.41 8.03 -25.80
CA TRP A 176 -9.34 6.90 -25.71
C TRP A 176 -10.63 7.30 -24.99
N SER A 177 -11.76 6.80 -25.47
CA SER A 177 -13.07 6.97 -24.85
C SER A 177 -13.65 5.64 -24.41
N TYR A 178 -14.15 5.57 -23.17
CA TYR A 178 -14.74 4.36 -22.62
C TYR A 178 -16.14 4.08 -23.20
N VAL A 179 -16.26 3.15 -24.15
CA VAL A 179 -17.50 2.89 -24.91
C VAL A 179 -18.35 1.75 -24.36
N THR A 180 -17.96 1.14 -23.24
CA THR A 180 -18.79 0.15 -22.52
C THR A 180 -19.18 0.61 -21.14
N LYS A 181 -19.15 1.93 -20.88
CA LYS A 181 -19.47 2.54 -19.58
C LYS A 181 -20.81 2.07 -19.00
N ASP A 182 -21.82 1.82 -19.84
CA ASP A 182 -23.16 1.37 -19.40
C ASP A 182 -23.32 -0.15 -19.35
N GLN A 183 -22.25 -0.91 -19.63
CA GLN A 183 -22.25 -2.37 -19.62
C GLN A 183 -21.41 -2.91 -18.46
N VAL A 184 -21.83 -4.04 -17.92
CA VAL A 184 -20.99 -4.84 -17.03
C VAL A 184 -20.24 -5.80 -17.93
N ILE A 185 -19.13 -5.32 -18.50
CA ILE A 185 -18.21 -6.12 -19.32
C ILE A 185 -16.96 -6.39 -18.47
N GLY A 186 -16.61 -7.66 -18.32
CA GLY A 186 -15.36 -8.06 -17.68
C GLY A 186 -14.16 -7.92 -18.63
N ALA A 187 -13.04 -8.55 -18.28
CA ALA A 187 -11.83 -8.56 -19.10
C ALA A 187 -12.12 -8.93 -20.56
N VAL A 188 -11.49 -8.20 -21.50
CA VAL A 188 -11.69 -8.39 -22.93
C VAL A 188 -10.52 -9.18 -23.52
N SER A 189 -10.74 -10.44 -23.85
CA SER A 189 -9.69 -11.37 -24.28
C SER A 189 -9.37 -11.34 -25.77
N ALA A 190 -10.27 -10.82 -26.59
CA ALA A 190 -10.08 -10.66 -28.04
C ALA A 190 -11.00 -9.56 -28.57
N LEU A 191 -10.53 -8.78 -29.54
CA LEU A 191 -11.29 -7.71 -30.19
C LEU A 191 -10.95 -7.64 -31.67
N ARG A 192 -11.93 -7.57 -32.57
CA ARG A 192 -11.70 -7.27 -33.99
C ARG A 192 -12.65 -6.23 -34.53
N VAL A 193 -12.10 -5.26 -35.26
CA VAL A 193 -12.83 -4.26 -36.01
C VAL A 193 -13.19 -4.85 -37.38
N HIS A 194 -14.42 -4.62 -37.82
CA HIS A 194 -14.88 -5.07 -39.12
C HIS A 194 -14.06 -4.41 -40.25
N PRO A 195 -13.64 -5.16 -41.29
CA PRO A 195 -12.62 -4.70 -42.24
C PRO A 195 -13.05 -3.52 -43.12
N THR A 196 -14.36 -3.29 -43.28
CA THR A 196 -14.90 -2.22 -44.14
C THR A 196 -15.86 -1.26 -43.42
N ASP A 197 -16.11 -1.48 -42.14
CA ASP A 197 -17.01 -0.64 -41.34
C ASP A 197 -16.42 -0.44 -39.93
N PRO A 198 -15.85 0.73 -39.62
CA PRO A 198 -15.20 0.97 -38.33
C PRO A 198 -16.19 0.98 -37.15
N ASN A 199 -17.50 1.04 -37.40
CA ASN A 199 -18.51 1.03 -36.33
C ASN A 199 -18.93 -0.38 -35.91
N THR A 200 -18.56 -1.40 -36.69
CA THR A 200 -18.84 -2.80 -36.33
C THR A 200 -17.61 -3.41 -35.68
N VAL A 201 -17.74 -3.81 -34.41
CA VAL A 201 -16.65 -4.42 -33.63
C VAL A 201 -17.20 -5.63 -32.90
N VAL A 202 -16.41 -6.71 -32.88
CA VAL A 202 -16.71 -7.94 -32.13
C VAL A 202 -15.67 -8.12 -31.03
N VAL A 203 -16.12 -8.43 -29.83
CA VAL A 203 -15.25 -8.65 -28.66
C VAL A 203 -15.61 -9.94 -27.93
N SER A 204 -14.63 -10.58 -27.33
CA SER A 204 -14.81 -11.68 -26.38
C SER A 204 -14.62 -11.15 -24.97
N ALA A 205 -15.66 -11.26 -24.14
CA ALA A 205 -15.65 -10.80 -22.76
C ALA A 205 -16.66 -11.61 -21.95
N ALA A 206 -16.38 -11.85 -20.66
CA ALA A 206 -17.28 -12.56 -19.74
C ALA A 206 -17.77 -13.94 -20.25
N ASN A 207 -16.92 -14.68 -20.98
CA ASN A 207 -17.27 -15.98 -21.61
C ASN A 207 -18.41 -15.89 -22.64
N GLU A 208 -18.53 -14.74 -23.30
CA GLU A 208 -19.48 -14.47 -24.37
C GLU A 208 -18.81 -13.71 -25.52
N LEU A 209 -19.45 -13.72 -26.69
CA LEU A 209 -19.11 -12.82 -27.80
C LEU A 209 -20.10 -11.66 -27.84
N TRP A 210 -19.58 -10.45 -27.89
CA TRP A 210 -20.34 -9.20 -27.95
C TRP A 210 -20.07 -8.48 -29.26
N ARG A 211 -21.05 -7.72 -29.72
CA ARG A 211 -20.95 -6.89 -30.93
C ARG A 211 -21.55 -5.52 -30.73
N THR A 212 -20.89 -4.51 -31.28
CA THR A 212 -21.49 -3.22 -31.61
C THR A 212 -21.56 -3.06 -33.14
N ILE A 213 -22.53 -2.28 -33.62
CA ILE A 213 -22.67 -1.89 -35.04
C ILE A 213 -22.77 -0.37 -35.21
N ASP A 214 -22.67 0.38 -34.11
CA ASP A 214 -22.80 1.84 -34.03
C ASP A 214 -21.57 2.47 -33.36
N GLY A 215 -20.46 1.73 -33.35
CA GLY A 215 -19.17 2.21 -32.89
C GLY A 215 -19.04 2.27 -31.38
N GLY A 216 -19.82 1.49 -30.65
CA GLY A 216 -19.76 1.36 -29.19
C GLY A 216 -20.91 2.06 -28.44
N VAL A 217 -21.88 2.64 -29.15
CA VAL A 217 -23.05 3.27 -28.51
C VAL A 217 -23.98 2.21 -27.92
N THR A 218 -24.17 1.09 -28.62
CA THR A 218 -24.90 -0.08 -28.12
C THR A 218 -24.13 -1.37 -28.36
N TRP A 219 -24.32 -2.33 -27.45
CA TRP A 219 -23.67 -3.64 -27.46
C TRP A 219 -24.70 -4.77 -27.33
N GLN A 220 -24.46 -5.88 -28.03
CA GLN A 220 -25.33 -7.06 -28.06
C GLN A 220 -24.51 -8.34 -27.95
N ILE A 221 -24.96 -9.29 -27.15
CA ILE A 221 -24.43 -10.65 -27.13
C ILE A 221 -24.78 -11.35 -28.45
N MET A 222 -23.82 -12.04 -29.05
CA MET A 222 -23.90 -12.71 -30.34
C MET A 222 -24.41 -14.15 -30.23
N GLY A 223 -24.80 -14.73 -31.36
CA GLY A 223 -25.30 -16.10 -31.45
C GLY A 223 -26.74 -16.30 -30.95
N ASP A 224 -27.25 -17.51 -31.11
CA ASP A 224 -28.53 -17.93 -30.56
C ASP A 224 -28.39 -18.40 -29.10
N ALA A 225 -29.53 -18.68 -28.45
CA ALA A 225 -29.53 -19.12 -27.05
C ALA A 225 -28.75 -20.43 -26.82
N ALA A 226 -28.62 -21.30 -27.83
CA ALA A 226 -27.88 -22.53 -27.70
C ALA A 226 -26.37 -22.28 -27.71
N PHE A 227 -25.91 -21.35 -28.54
CA PHE A 227 -24.51 -20.91 -28.57
C PHE A 227 -24.13 -20.12 -27.32
N GLN A 228 -24.97 -19.18 -26.88
CA GLN A 228 -24.74 -18.38 -25.67
C GLN A 228 -24.58 -19.27 -24.42
N ALA A 229 -25.36 -20.35 -24.33
CA ALA A 229 -25.27 -21.31 -23.22
C ALA A 229 -23.97 -22.13 -23.17
N LEU A 230 -23.08 -22.02 -24.17
CA LEU A 230 -21.79 -22.71 -24.19
C LEU A 230 -20.72 -22.03 -23.31
N ASN A 231 -20.91 -20.75 -22.94
CA ASN A 231 -19.93 -19.95 -22.21
C ASN A 231 -18.54 -19.96 -22.87
N ILE A 232 -18.50 -19.58 -24.15
CA ILE A 232 -17.26 -19.60 -24.94
C ILE A 232 -16.32 -18.45 -24.55
N SER A 233 -15.05 -18.76 -24.33
CA SER A 233 -14.00 -17.75 -24.19
C SER A 233 -13.11 -17.79 -25.43
N ALA A 234 -13.29 -16.80 -26.32
CA ALA A 234 -12.49 -16.69 -27.53
C ALA A 234 -11.19 -15.92 -27.26
N TRP A 235 -10.09 -16.45 -27.78
CA TRP A 235 -8.75 -15.87 -27.66
C TRP A 235 -8.28 -15.23 -28.95
N GLU A 236 -8.94 -15.55 -30.07
CA GLU A 236 -8.67 -14.99 -31.38
C GLU A 236 -9.97 -15.00 -32.19
N ILE A 237 -10.23 -13.88 -32.87
CA ILE A 237 -11.39 -13.70 -33.74
C ILE A 237 -10.84 -13.22 -35.09
N ALA A 238 -11.46 -13.63 -36.19
CA ALA A 238 -11.07 -13.14 -37.51
C ALA A 238 -12.27 -13.04 -38.45
N PHE A 239 -12.33 -11.94 -39.19
CA PHE A 239 -13.28 -11.75 -40.30
C PHE A 239 -12.66 -12.28 -41.59
N ASP A 240 -13.50 -12.84 -42.46
CA ASP A 240 -13.10 -13.08 -43.84
C ASP A 240 -12.96 -11.74 -44.58
N PRO A 241 -11.78 -11.45 -45.17
CA PRO A 241 -11.55 -10.17 -45.83
C PRO A 241 -12.32 -10.02 -47.15
N SER A 242 -12.84 -11.12 -47.72
CA SER A 242 -13.64 -11.12 -48.95
C SER A 242 -15.16 -11.13 -48.71
N ASP A 243 -15.62 -11.73 -47.61
CA ASP A 243 -17.02 -11.67 -47.14
C ASP A 243 -17.09 -11.59 -45.61
N PRO A 244 -17.12 -10.38 -45.01
CA PRO A 244 -17.12 -10.19 -43.56
C PRO A 244 -18.34 -10.76 -42.81
N LYS A 245 -19.34 -11.33 -43.51
CA LYS A 245 -20.37 -12.15 -42.85
C LYS A 245 -19.84 -13.49 -42.37
N ILE A 246 -18.70 -13.92 -42.91
CA ILE A 246 -17.95 -15.07 -42.45
C ILE A 246 -16.96 -14.59 -41.38
N LEU A 247 -17.07 -15.17 -40.19
CA LEU A 247 -16.19 -14.91 -39.07
C LEU A 247 -15.92 -16.19 -38.30
N LEU A 248 -14.72 -16.32 -37.77
CA LEU A 248 -14.29 -17.45 -36.96
C LEU A 248 -13.84 -16.97 -35.58
N ALA A 249 -14.08 -17.81 -34.58
CA ALA A 249 -13.65 -17.60 -33.20
C ALA A 249 -12.94 -18.86 -32.68
N ALA A 250 -11.67 -18.73 -32.34
CA ALA A 250 -10.85 -19.78 -31.74
C ALA A 250 -10.92 -19.61 -30.23
N CYS A 251 -11.36 -20.67 -29.55
CA CYS A 251 -11.78 -20.59 -28.16
C CYS A 251 -11.39 -21.85 -27.38
N ASN A 252 -11.67 -21.81 -26.08
CA ASN A 252 -11.52 -22.93 -25.14
C ASN A 252 -12.22 -24.24 -25.57
N LEU A 253 -13.29 -24.17 -26.36
CA LEU A 253 -14.08 -25.35 -26.75
C LEU A 253 -13.87 -25.83 -28.19
N GLY A 254 -13.18 -25.06 -29.03
CA GLY A 254 -13.20 -25.33 -30.46
C GLY A 254 -12.82 -24.16 -31.34
N LEU A 255 -12.99 -24.38 -32.63
CA LEU A 255 -13.13 -23.34 -33.64
C LEU A 255 -14.59 -23.27 -34.06
N TYR A 256 -15.19 -22.10 -33.87
CA TYR A 256 -16.56 -21.81 -34.28
C TYR A 256 -16.55 -20.89 -35.48
N ARG A 257 -17.50 -21.10 -36.41
CA ARG A 257 -17.67 -20.32 -37.63
C ARG A 257 -19.09 -19.81 -37.76
N SER A 258 -19.24 -18.57 -38.19
CA SER A 258 -20.50 -17.98 -38.64
C SER A 258 -20.42 -17.64 -40.14
N THR A 259 -21.58 -17.55 -40.79
CA THR A 259 -21.73 -17.13 -42.20
C THR A 259 -22.78 -16.03 -42.38
N ASP A 260 -23.34 -15.53 -41.27
CA ASP A 260 -24.44 -14.57 -41.26
C ASP A 260 -24.13 -13.35 -40.38
N GLY A 261 -22.85 -13.02 -40.20
CA GLY A 261 -22.41 -11.90 -39.37
C GLY A 261 -22.52 -12.19 -37.87
N GLY A 262 -22.58 -13.48 -37.49
CA GLY A 262 -22.48 -13.93 -36.11
C GLY A 262 -23.82 -14.09 -35.39
N SER A 263 -24.91 -14.15 -36.16
CA SER A 263 -26.24 -14.51 -35.63
C SER A 263 -26.33 -16.00 -35.32
N ASN A 264 -25.69 -16.85 -36.13
CA ASN A 264 -25.59 -18.28 -35.88
C ASN A 264 -24.14 -18.75 -35.99
N TRP A 265 -23.78 -19.74 -35.16
CA TRP A 265 -22.44 -20.29 -35.08
C TRP A 265 -22.46 -21.81 -35.14
N THR A 266 -21.45 -22.40 -35.79
CA THR A 266 -21.28 -23.85 -35.87
C THR A 266 -19.84 -24.22 -35.54
N SER A 267 -19.63 -25.27 -34.74
CA SER A 267 -18.30 -25.81 -34.50
C SER A 267 -17.79 -26.51 -35.77
N VAL A 268 -16.64 -26.07 -36.29
CA VAL A 268 -15.99 -26.63 -37.49
C VAL A 268 -14.75 -27.44 -37.16
N LEU A 269 -14.21 -27.26 -35.94
CA LEU A 269 -13.11 -28.04 -35.39
C LEU A 269 -13.30 -28.13 -33.87
N GLY A 270 -13.31 -29.34 -33.31
CA GLY A 270 -13.40 -29.54 -31.84
C GLY A 270 -12.05 -29.33 -31.14
N ASN A 271 -12.04 -29.38 -29.80
CA ASN A 271 -10.90 -29.08 -28.92
C ASN A 271 -10.44 -27.61 -28.98
N ALA A 272 -9.82 -27.15 -27.89
CA ALA A 272 -9.33 -25.78 -27.78
C ALA A 272 -8.46 -25.37 -28.99
N CYS A 273 -8.76 -24.20 -29.54
CA CYS A 273 -8.00 -23.59 -30.64
C CYS A 273 -7.48 -22.22 -30.19
N THR A 274 -6.20 -21.92 -30.42
CA THR A 274 -5.52 -20.76 -29.79
C THR A 274 -5.27 -19.59 -30.72
N SER A 275 -5.28 -19.81 -32.04
CA SER A 275 -4.93 -18.79 -33.03
C SER A 275 -5.61 -19.09 -34.36
N ILE A 276 -5.85 -18.04 -35.15
CA ILE A 276 -6.43 -18.04 -36.49
C ILE A 276 -5.62 -17.04 -37.32
N ALA A 277 -5.26 -17.43 -38.54
CA ALA A 277 -4.68 -16.49 -39.49
C ALA A 277 -5.23 -16.74 -40.89
N VAL A 278 -5.46 -15.67 -41.65
CA VAL A 278 -5.89 -15.73 -43.05
C VAL A 278 -4.67 -15.55 -43.94
N LYS A 279 -4.53 -16.39 -44.96
CA LYS A 279 -3.40 -16.27 -45.89
C LYS A 279 -3.48 -14.92 -46.63
N PRO A 280 -2.38 -14.14 -46.65
CA PRO A 280 -2.31 -12.94 -47.49
C PRO A 280 -2.63 -13.27 -48.95
N GLU A 281 -3.37 -12.34 -49.58
CA GLU A 281 -3.81 -12.41 -50.98
C GLU A 281 -4.77 -13.55 -51.35
N ASP A 282 -5.17 -14.41 -50.40
CA ASP A 282 -6.08 -15.53 -50.64
C ASP A 282 -7.02 -15.77 -49.45
N ALA A 283 -8.19 -15.13 -49.49
CA ALA A 283 -9.20 -15.19 -48.44
C ALA A 283 -9.81 -16.59 -48.23
N ALA A 284 -9.64 -17.53 -49.17
CA ALA A 284 -10.15 -18.89 -49.01
C ALA A 284 -9.25 -19.75 -48.12
N VAL A 285 -7.98 -19.37 -47.94
CA VAL A 285 -7.00 -20.17 -47.20
C VAL A 285 -6.81 -19.64 -45.78
N TRP A 286 -7.11 -20.50 -44.80
CA TRP A 286 -7.06 -20.17 -43.39
C TRP A 286 -6.20 -21.17 -42.62
N TYR A 287 -5.65 -20.70 -41.51
CA TYR A 287 -4.78 -21.45 -40.62
C TYR A 287 -5.30 -21.38 -39.20
N THR A 288 -5.14 -22.46 -38.45
CA THR A 288 -5.45 -22.47 -37.02
C THR A 288 -4.56 -23.47 -36.28
N ILE A 289 -4.49 -23.30 -34.97
CA ILE A 289 -3.83 -24.21 -34.05
C ILE A 289 -4.89 -24.88 -33.21
N ARG A 290 -4.83 -26.21 -33.12
CA ARG A 290 -5.69 -27.02 -32.25
C ARG A 290 -4.85 -27.80 -31.25
N TYR A 291 -5.21 -27.71 -29.98
CA TYR A 291 -4.61 -28.55 -28.94
C TYR A 291 -5.09 -30.00 -29.06
N GLU A 292 -4.17 -30.96 -28.91
CA GLU A 292 -4.49 -32.39 -28.92
C GLU A 292 -4.30 -32.99 -27.51
N PRO A 293 -5.36 -33.12 -26.69
CA PRO A 293 -5.25 -33.62 -25.32
C PRO A 293 -4.66 -35.03 -25.22
N ALA A 294 -4.74 -35.85 -26.27
CA ALA A 294 -4.15 -37.19 -26.27
C ALA A 294 -2.63 -37.19 -26.50
N LEU A 295 -2.08 -36.08 -27.01
CA LEU A 295 -0.67 -35.93 -27.36
C LEU A 295 0.06 -34.92 -26.46
N HIS A 296 -0.70 -34.10 -25.72
CA HIS A 296 -0.23 -32.98 -24.90
C HIS A 296 0.46 -31.85 -25.69
N TYR A 297 0.26 -31.75 -27.00
CA TYR A 297 0.78 -30.64 -27.79
C TYR A 297 -0.17 -30.17 -28.88
N SER A 298 -0.03 -28.89 -29.22
CA SER A 298 -0.78 -28.19 -30.26
C SER A 298 -0.30 -28.49 -31.68
N ARG A 299 -1.25 -28.60 -32.62
CA ARG A 299 -1.02 -28.97 -34.02
C ARG A 299 -1.63 -27.98 -34.99
N PHE A 300 -0.99 -27.85 -36.15
CA PHE A 300 -1.39 -26.94 -37.20
C PHE A 300 -2.41 -27.55 -38.17
N TYR A 301 -3.46 -26.79 -38.44
CA TYR A 301 -4.53 -27.14 -39.37
C TYR A 301 -4.69 -26.05 -40.43
N LYS A 302 -5.05 -26.47 -41.63
CA LYS A 302 -5.27 -25.61 -42.80
C LYS A 302 -6.64 -25.87 -43.40
N SER A 303 -7.33 -24.78 -43.75
CA SER A 303 -8.54 -24.77 -44.59
C SER A 303 -8.22 -24.10 -45.93
N THR A 304 -8.93 -24.50 -46.98
CA THR A 304 -8.85 -23.91 -48.32
C THR A 304 -10.24 -23.52 -48.86
N ASP A 305 -11.22 -23.40 -47.96
CA ASP A 305 -12.63 -23.20 -48.25
C ASP A 305 -13.27 -22.23 -47.24
N HIS A 306 -12.58 -21.13 -46.94
CA HIS A 306 -13.07 -20.08 -46.03
C HIS A 306 -13.39 -20.59 -44.61
N GLY A 307 -12.57 -21.53 -44.11
CA GLY A 307 -12.70 -22.10 -42.77
C GLY A 307 -13.82 -23.12 -42.60
N GLU A 308 -14.44 -23.60 -43.69
CA GLU A 308 -15.52 -24.59 -43.63
C GLU A 308 -15.00 -25.99 -43.26
N THR A 309 -13.91 -26.44 -43.89
CA THR A 309 -13.27 -27.72 -43.60
C THR A 309 -11.77 -27.59 -43.31
N TRP A 310 -11.27 -28.43 -42.41
CA TRP A 310 -9.91 -28.33 -41.87
C TRP A 310 -9.13 -29.64 -42.04
N SER A 311 -7.89 -29.52 -42.50
CA SER A 311 -6.96 -30.64 -42.66
C SER A 311 -5.69 -30.41 -41.87
N LEU A 312 -5.25 -31.43 -41.15
CA LEU A 312 -3.97 -31.45 -40.45
C LEU A 312 -2.79 -31.32 -41.44
N ARG A 313 -1.79 -30.50 -41.11
CA ARG A 313 -0.50 -30.46 -41.81
C ARG A 313 0.63 -30.53 -40.79
N ASP A 314 1.31 -31.67 -40.72
CA ASP A 314 2.27 -31.99 -39.68
C ASP A 314 3.68 -32.34 -40.23
N SER A 315 3.91 -32.16 -41.52
CA SER A 315 5.23 -32.41 -42.12
C SER A 315 6.26 -31.40 -41.60
N GLY A 316 7.22 -31.87 -40.80
CA GLY A 316 8.23 -31.02 -40.16
C GLY A 316 7.72 -30.18 -38.99
N TRP A 317 6.45 -30.34 -38.60
CA TRP A 317 5.89 -29.69 -37.41
C TRP A 317 6.55 -30.21 -36.13
N TYR A 318 6.36 -29.50 -35.03
CA TYR A 318 6.82 -29.92 -33.71
C TYR A 318 6.40 -31.36 -33.38
N SER A 319 7.37 -32.12 -32.89
CA SER A 319 7.19 -33.38 -32.19
C SER A 319 8.15 -33.42 -30.99
N PRO A 320 7.73 -33.94 -29.83
CA PRO A 320 8.65 -34.12 -28.70
C PRO A 320 9.78 -35.10 -29.06
N PRO A 321 10.87 -35.12 -28.27
CA PRO A 321 11.93 -36.12 -28.41
C PRO A 321 11.38 -37.55 -28.51
N ALA A 322 12.10 -38.40 -29.24
CA ALA A 322 11.63 -39.75 -29.53
C ALA A 322 11.41 -40.57 -28.25
N GLY A 323 10.17 -40.98 -28.01
CA GLY A 323 9.78 -41.74 -26.82
C GLY A 323 9.19 -40.90 -25.69
N GLU A 324 9.12 -39.56 -25.85
CA GLU A 324 8.70 -38.61 -24.81
C GLU A 324 7.34 -37.96 -25.12
N VAL A 325 6.45 -38.68 -25.81
CA VAL A 325 5.08 -38.19 -26.05
C VAL A 325 4.33 -38.16 -24.72
N GLY A 326 3.85 -36.97 -24.34
CA GLY A 326 3.18 -36.71 -23.07
C GLY A 326 4.05 -36.02 -22.01
N ASP A 327 5.38 -36.00 -22.21
CA ASP A 327 6.34 -35.40 -21.26
C ASP A 327 6.46 -33.87 -21.41
N TYR A 328 5.72 -33.26 -22.34
CA TYR A 328 5.67 -31.82 -22.56
C TYR A 328 4.21 -31.40 -22.74
N GLN A 329 3.81 -30.33 -22.06
CA GLN A 329 2.49 -29.71 -22.14
C GLN A 329 2.60 -28.43 -22.97
N VAL A 330 2.41 -28.57 -24.28
CA VAL A 330 2.56 -27.50 -25.29
C VAL A 330 1.18 -27.06 -25.74
N GLU A 331 0.50 -26.33 -24.87
CA GLU A 331 -0.91 -25.96 -25.05
C GLU A 331 -1.10 -24.77 -25.99
N ASP A 332 -0.12 -23.87 -26.07
CA ASP A 332 -0.29 -22.59 -26.78
C ASP A 332 0.64 -22.46 -27.99
N CYS A 333 0.08 -21.85 -29.03
CA CYS A 333 0.83 -21.43 -30.20
C CYS A 333 0.15 -20.23 -30.86
N ARG A 334 0.96 -19.26 -31.26
CA ARG A 334 0.53 -18.04 -31.96
C ARG A 334 1.08 -18.03 -33.38
N LEU A 335 0.25 -17.59 -34.32
CA LEU A 335 0.57 -17.55 -35.75
C LEU A 335 0.82 -16.13 -36.23
N ALA A 336 1.79 -15.95 -37.13
CA ALA A 336 1.92 -14.75 -37.93
C ALA A 336 2.08 -15.09 -39.41
N VAL A 337 1.52 -14.23 -40.26
CA VAL A 337 1.59 -14.30 -41.73
C VAL A 337 2.05 -12.95 -42.27
N THR A 338 2.59 -12.93 -43.49
CA THR A 338 3.13 -11.69 -44.10
C THR A 338 2.74 -11.55 -45.56
N ALA A 339 2.29 -10.35 -45.94
CA ALA A 339 2.07 -9.98 -47.34
C ALA A 339 3.36 -9.95 -48.18
N ALA A 340 4.54 -9.83 -47.54
CA ALA A 340 5.82 -9.81 -48.24
C ALA A 340 6.21 -11.18 -48.85
N ASP A 341 5.64 -12.26 -48.32
CA ASP A 341 5.75 -13.62 -48.83
C ASP A 341 4.52 -14.41 -48.40
N ALA A 342 3.50 -14.53 -49.26
CA ALA A 342 2.25 -15.21 -48.92
C ALA A 342 2.40 -16.73 -48.66
N GLY A 343 3.57 -17.32 -48.93
CA GLY A 343 3.92 -18.68 -48.52
C GLY A 343 4.45 -18.76 -47.08
N ARG A 344 4.79 -17.63 -46.47
CA ARG A 344 5.45 -17.54 -45.18
C ARG A 344 4.45 -17.57 -44.03
N ILE A 345 4.68 -18.50 -43.09
CA ILE A 345 3.93 -18.60 -41.84
C ILE A 345 4.93 -18.82 -40.70
N TYR A 346 4.74 -18.10 -39.61
CA TYR A 346 5.49 -18.25 -38.36
C TYR A 346 4.58 -18.81 -37.28
N ALA A 347 5.11 -19.72 -36.47
CA ALA A 347 4.40 -20.33 -35.35
C ALA A 347 5.30 -20.40 -34.12
N VAL A 348 5.03 -19.57 -33.11
CA VAL A 348 5.74 -19.65 -31.82
C VAL A 348 5.00 -20.58 -30.88
N LEU A 349 5.68 -21.62 -30.38
CA LEU A 349 5.12 -22.62 -29.48
C LEU A 349 5.65 -22.39 -28.06
N THR A 350 4.74 -22.45 -27.09
CA THR A 350 5.06 -22.31 -25.67
C THR A 350 4.46 -23.45 -24.87
N GLY A 351 5.15 -23.85 -23.82
CA GLY A 351 4.76 -24.99 -23.00
C GLY A 351 5.80 -25.34 -21.95
N TYR A 352 5.43 -26.28 -21.07
CA TYR A 352 6.28 -26.75 -19.99
C TYR A 352 6.60 -28.23 -20.14
N GLN A 353 7.80 -28.61 -19.70
CA GLN A 353 8.18 -30.00 -19.53
C GLN A 353 7.54 -30.58 -18.26
N GLN A 354 7.25 -31.88 -18.30
CA GLN A 354 6.82 -32.68 -17.16
C GLN A 354 8.04 -33.31 -16.47
N PRO A 355 7.93 -33.71 -15.19
CA PRO A 355 9.01 -34.41 -14.49
C PRO A 355 9.46 -35.66 -15.26
N GLY A 356 10.76 -35.73 -15.60
CA GLY A 356 11.36 -36.87 -16.32
C GLY A 356 11.66 -36.61 -17.80
N ALA A 357 11.20 -35.49 -18.37
CA ALA A 357 11.57 -35.04 -19.71
C ALA A 357 13.09 -34.86 -19.88
N SER A 358 13.63 -35.15 -21.08
CA SER A 358 15.07 -34.99 -21.33
C SER A 358 15.51 -33.55 -21.56
N ILE A 359 14.57 -32.65 -21.90
CA ILE A 359 14.81 -31.25 -22.18
C ILE A 359 13.97 -30.40 -21.23
N THR A 360 14.57 -29.33 -20.73
CA THR A 360 13.87 -28.32 -19.94
C THR A 360 13.44 -27.21 -20.87
N THR A 361 12.17 -26.83 -20.85
CA THR A 361 11.61 -25.82 -21.76
C THR A 361 11.47 -24.47 -21.10
N ASN A 362 11.21 -24.40 -19.78
CA ASN A 362 10.98 -23.15 -19.07
C ASN A 362 10.06 -22.19 -19.86
N GLY A 363 8.93 -22.70 -20.34
CA GLY A 363 7.90 -21.93 -21.05
C GLY A 363 8.08 -21.83 -22.57
N TRP A 364 9.29 -21.93 -23.12
CA TRP A 364 9.51 -21.78 -24.56
C TRP A 364 9.91 -23.09 -25.24
N ILE A 365 9.19 -23.43 -26.33
CA ILE A 365 9.45 -24.64 -27.11
C ILE A 365 10.27 -24.32 -28.37
N GLY A 366 9.93 -23.23 -29.06
CA GLY A 366 10.62 -22.79 -30.28
C GLY A 366 9.68 -22.06 -31.24
N THR A 367 10.23 -21.60 -32.37
CA THR A 367 9.46 -20.92 -33.43
C THR A 367 9.64 -21.64 -34.75
N TRP A 368 8.57 -22.20 -35.28
CA TRP A 368 8.53 -22.91 -36.56
C TRP A 368 8.20 -21.96 -37.70
N VAL A 369 8.75 -22.25 -38.88
CA VAL A 369 8.57 -21.46 -40.09
C VAL A 369 8.19 -22.36 -41.26
N SER A 370 7.11 -21.99 -41.96
CA SER A 370 6.73 -22.56 -43.24
C SER A 370 6.99 -21.54 -44.36
N THR A 371 7.42 -22.01 -45.53
CA THR A 371 7.66 -21.19 -46.73
C THR A 371 6.77 -21.57 -47.92
N ASP A 372 5.87 -22.54 -47.71
CA ASP A 372 5.00 -23.13 -48.72
C ASP A 372 3.52 -23.14 -48.29
N ALA A 373 3.12 -22.12 -47.51
CA ALA A 373 1.76 -21.91 -47.02
C ALA A 373 1.26 -23.06 -46.13
N GLY A 374 2.13 -23.57 -45.25
CA GLY A 374 1.82 -24.56 -44.21
C GLY A 374 1.83 -26.01 -44.69
N GLU A 375 2.42 -26.32 -45.85
CA GLU A 375 2.55 -27.71 -46.31
C GLU A 375 3.74 -28.41 -45.64
N THR A 376 4.84 -27.69 -45.45
CA THR A 376 6.03 -28.14 -44.71
C THR A 376 6.52 -27.07 -43.73
N TRP A 377 7.14 -27.54 -42.65
CA TRP A 377 7.66 -26.71 -41.57
C TRP A 377 9.13 -27.00 -41.31
N SER A 378 9.86 -25.97 -40.87
CA SER A 378 11.21 -26.08 -40.34
C SER A 378 11.32 -25.34 -39.01
N LEU A 379 12.33 -25.69 -38.21
CA LEU A 379 12.72 -24.99 -36.99
C LEU A 379 14.06 -24.29 -37.27
N PRO A 380 14.08 -23.02 -37.73
CA PRO A 380 15.29 -22.38 -38.25
C PRO A 380 16.42 -22.29 -37.23
N HIS A 381 16.08 -22.00 -35.97
CA HIS A 381 17.05 -21.95 -34.86
C HIS A 381 17.68 -23.33 -34.58
N GLY A 382 16.91 -24.40 -34.71
CA GLY A 382 17.37 -25.79 -34.62
C GLY A 382 17.42 -26.39 -33.22
N LEU A 383 17.08 -25.64 -32.17
CA LEU A 383 17.01 -26.12 -30.78
C LEU A 383 15.60 -25.92 -30.20
N ILE A 384 15.20 -26.86 -29.35
CA ILE A 384 14.01 -26.75 -28.51
C ILE A 384 14.46 -26.64 -27.05
N GLY A 385 13.87 -25.72 -26.30
CA GLY A 385 14.20 -25.54 -24.88
C GLY A 385 15.70 -25.35 -24.60
N THR A 386 16.18 -25.90 -23.49
CA THR A 386 17.59 -25.79 -23.08
C THR A 386 18.56 -26.51 -24.02
N PRO A 387 19.85 -26.09 -24.04
CA PRO A 387 20.48 -25.04 -23.22
C PRO A 387 20.28 -23.63 -23.77
N TYR A 388 19.84 -22.70 -22.91
CA TYR A 388 19.74 -21.29 -23.28
C TYR A 388 21.11 -20.61 -23.24
N THR A 389 21.38 -19.80 -24.27
CA THR A 389 22.62 -19.03 -24.46
C THR A 389 22.29 -17.69 -25.08
N SER A 390 23.24 -16.76 -25.16
CA SER A 390 23.01 -15.50 -25.89
C SER A 390 22.64 -15.69 -27.37
N ALA A 391 23.03 -16.81 -27.99
CA ALA A 391 22.64 -17.15 -29.36
C ALA A 391 21.32 -17.95 -29.45
N HIS A 392 20.85 -18.48 -28.32
CA HIS A 392 19.58 -19.22 -28.17
C HIS A 392 18.92 -18.77 -26.85
N PRO A 393 18.41 -17.54 -26.79
CA PRO A 393 17.83 -17.03 -25.56
C PRO A 393 16.45 -17.65 -25.32
N ASN A 394 16.02 -17.77 -24.07
CA ASN A 394 14.62 -18.07 -23.75
C ASN A 394 13.77 -16.81 -23.99
N LEU A 395 12.84 -16.86 -24.93
CA LEU A 395 12.04 -15.68 -25.27
C LEU A 395 10.95 -15.35 -24.23
N MET A 396 10.69 -16.23 -23.27
CA MET A 396 9.51 -16.18 -22.39
C MET A 396 9.82 -15.84 -20.92
N ASN A 397 11.08 -15.61 -20.54
CA ASN A 397 11.46 -15.27 -19.17
C ASN A 397 12.14 -13.88 -19.06
N PHE A 398 12.48 -13.47 -17.83
CA PHE A 398 13.03 -12.14 -17.52
C PHE A 398 14.37 -11.84 -18.19
N THR A 399 15.29 -12.81 -18.15
CA THR A 399 16.73 -12.60 -18.43
C THR A 399 17.19 -13.23 -19.74
N GLY A 400 16.33 -13.96 -20.44
CA GLY A 400 16.69 -14.69 -21.66
C GLY A 400 17.52 -15.94 -21.41
N ASP A 401 17.55 -16.48 -20.18
CA ASP A 401 18.43 -17.58 -19.76
C ASP A 401 17.66 -18.81 -19.23
N ASN A 402 18.28 -19.60 -18.33
CA ASN A 402 17.68 -20.79 -17.71
C ASN A 402 16.70 -20.48 -16.56
N GLY A 403 16.31 -19.23 -16.33
CA GLY A 403 15.27 -18.84 -15.39
C GLY A 403 13.94 -19.58 -15.64
N THR A 404 13.25 -19.90 -14.55
CA THR A 404 12.07 -20.79 -14.56
C THR A 404 10.73 -20.06 -14.58
N TYR A 405 10.71 -18.78 -14.18
CA TYR A 405 9.49 -17.98 -14.18
C TYR A 405 9.16 -17.48 -15.60
N THR A 406 7.94 -17.73 -16.05
CA THR A 406 7.37 -17.21 -17.29
C THR A 406 5.88 -16.92 -17.12
N GLN A 407 5.30 -16.15 -18.03
CA GLN A 407 3.85 -15.88 -18.10
C GLN A 407 3.30 -16.24 -19.48
N ILE A 408 3.70 -17.41 -20.00
CA ILE A 408 3.28 -17.86 -21.34
C ILE A 408 1.75 -18.01 -21.46
N GLY A 409 1.24 -17.88 -22.69
CA GLY A 409 -0.17 -17.95 -22.98
C GLY A 409 -0.70 -16.56 -23.33
N TYR A 410 -1.21 -15.83 -22.34
CA TYR A 410 -1.73 -14.48 -22.58
C TYR A 410 -0.61 -13.48 -22.93
N ASN A 411 0.60 -13.61 -22.37
CA ASN A 411 1.72 -12.77 -22.80
C ASN A 411 2.40 -13.20 -24.11
N THR A 412 2.01 -14.33 -24.69
CA THR A 412 2.62 -14.82 -25.93
C THR A 412 1.95 -14.16 -27.12
N CYS A 413 2.70 -13.38 -27.89
CA CYS A 413 2.22 -12.77 -29.14
C CYS A 413 3.30 -12.78 -30.23
N ILE A 414 2.90 -12.71 -31.50
CA ILE A 414 3.81 -12.71 -32.65
C ILE A 414 3.22 -11.92 -33.82
N ILE A 415 4.06 -11.14 -34.50
CA ILE A 415 3.75 -10.52 -35.79
C ILE A 415 4.93 -10.65 -36.74
N ALA A 416 4.65 -10.71 -38.04
CA ALA A 416 5.65 -10.65 -39.09
C ALA A 416 5.52 -9.32 -39.84
N SER A 417 6.63 -8.70 -40.21
CA SER A 417 6.64 -7.50 -41.05
C SER A 417 5.87 -7.78 -42.34
N GLN A 418 5.04 -6.84 -42.74
CA GLN A 418 4.23 -6.94 -43.97
C GLN A 418 5.02 -6.53 -45.22
N ILE A 419 6.24 -6.01 -45.05
CA ILE A 419 7.13 -5.56 -46.15
C ILE A 419 8.47 -6.31 -46.21
N ASN A 420 8.84 -7.06 -45.16
CA ASN A 420 10.04 -7.89 -45.15
C ASN A 420 9.73 -9.26 -44.53
N PRO A 421 9.76 -10.36 -45.28
CA PRO A 421 9.33 -11.64 -44.75
C PRO A 421 10.27 -12.17 -43.67
N ASP A 422 11.55 -11.77 -43.62
CA ASP A 422 12.51 -12.28 -42.65
C ASP A 422 12.44 -11.56 -41.28
N ARG A 423 11.60 -10.51 -41.16
CA ARG A 423 11.49 -9.73 -39.93
C ARG A 423 10.25 -10.10 -39.12
N VAL A 424 10.45 -10.43 -37.84
CA VAL A 424 9.41 -10.91 -36.91
C VAL A 424 9.60 -10.26 -35.53
N LEU A 425 8.49 -9.90 -34.87
CA LEU A 425 8.46 -9.58 -33.43
C LEU A 425 7.76 -10.69 -32.67
N ILE A 426 8.30 -11.05 -31.51
CA ILE A 426 7.75 -12.03 -30.58
C ILE A 426 7.70 -11.38 -29.20
N GLY A 427 6.51 -11.33 -28.61
CA GLY A 427 6.30 -10.83 -27.26
C GLY A 427 6.17 -11.96 -26.24
N GLY A 428 6.63 -11.65 -25.03
CA GLY A 428 6.51 -12.40 -23.78
C GLY A 428 6.70 -11.41 -22.63
N LEU A 429 7.41 -11.80 -21.56
CA LEU A 429 7.87 -10.83 -20.54
C LEU A 429 8.79 -9.74 -21.14
N ASN A 430 9.46 -10.07 -22.24
CA ASN A 430 10.29 -9.18 -23.04
C ASN A 430 9.77 -9.11 -24.48
N LEU A 431 10.15 -8.08 -25.23
CA LEU A 431 9.91 -7.97 -26.66
C LEU A 431 11.17 -8.36 -27.44
N TRP A 432 11.04 -9.32 -28.35
CA TRP A 432 12.13 -9.87 -29.15
C TRP A 432 11.93 -9.59 -30.64
N ARG A 433 13.04 -9.43 -31.37
CA ARG A 433 13.07 -9.32 -32.83
C ARG A 433 13.96 -10.37 -33.46
N SER A 434 13.51 -10.90 -34.59
CA SER A 434 14.35 -11.61 -35.55
C SER A 434 14.35 -10.84 -36.87
N ASP A 435 15.50 -10.80 -37.54
CA ASP A 435 15.69 -10.19 -38.87
C ASP A 435 16.17 -11.21 -39.92
N ASP A 436 16.12 -12.51 -39.59
CA ASP A 436 16.64 -13.61 -40.41
C ASP A 436 15.68 -14.82 -40.47
N GLY A 437 14.38 -14.55 -40.35
CA GLY A 437 13.34 -15.58 -40.44
C GLY A 437 13.37 -16.54 -39.26
N CYS A 438 13.58 -16.02 -38.04
CA CYS A 438 13.60 -16.75 -36.77
C CYS A 438 14.81 -17.70 -36.59
N ALA A 439 15.92 -17.45 -37.29
CA ALA A 439 17.17 -18.19 -37.07
C ALA A 439 17.94 -17.64 -35.86
N THR A 440 17.88 -16.32 -35.61
CA THR A 440 18.42 -15.66 -34.42
C THR A 440 17.43 -14.64 -33.84
N TYR A 441 17.63 -14.28 -32.56
CA TYR A 441 16.77 -13.35 -31.81
C TYR A 441 17.61 -12.34 -31.05
N GLN A 442 17.10 -11.11 -30.95
CA GLN A 442 17.66 -10.05 -30.12
C GLN A 442 16.55 -9.40 -29.28
N PRO A 443 16.82 -9.08 -28.00
CA PRO A 443 15.85 -8.34 -27.20
C PRO A 443 15.79 -6.90 -27.73
N VAL A 444 14.59 -6.33 -27.72
CA VAL A 444 14.33 -4.97 -28.23
C VAL A 444 13.71 -4.12 -27.14
N GLY A 445 12.75 -4.64 -26.36
CA GLY A 445 12.14 -3.95 -25.23
C GLY A 445 11.82 -4.89 -24.06
N GLY A 446 11.29 -4.34 -22.97
CA GLY A 446 11.09 -5.03 -21.69
C GLY A 446 12.34 -4.95 -20.80
N TYR A 447 12.49 -5.91 -19.90
CA TYR A 447 13.54 -5.95 -18.87
C TYR A 447 14.98 -5.92 -19.39
N ILE A 448 15.25 -6.45 -20.59
CA ILE A 448 16.61 -6.59 -21.15
C ILE A 448 16.80 -5.94 -22.52
N GLY A 449 15.78 -5.24 -23.03
CA GLY A 449 15.80 -4.60 -24.33
C GLY A 449 16.46 -3.21 -24.31
N PRO A 450 17.12 -2.78 -25.41
CA PRO A 450 17.73 -1.46 -25.50
C PRO A 450 16.74 -0.31 -25.74
N VAL A 451 15.50 -0.58 -26.17
CA VAL A 451 14.48 0.46 -26.33
C VAL A 451 13.92 0.80 -24.95
N GLU A 452 14.33 1.96 -24.45
CA GLU A 452 13.96 2.47 -23.13
C GLU A 452 12.44 2.59 -22.97
N ARG A 453 11.99 2.52 -21.72
CA ARG A 453 10.57 2.72 -21.33
C ARG A 453 9.59 1.85 -22.10
N THR A 454 10.04 0.66 -22.49
CA THR A 454 9.15 -0.38 -22.97
C THR A 454 8.69 -1.19 -21.77
N HIS A 455 7.44 -1.01 -21.38
CA HIS A 455 6.83 -1.83 -20.33
C HIS A 455 6.98 -3.32 -20.67
N PRO A 456 7.33 -4.19 -19.71
CA PRO A 456 7.34 -5.63 -19.92
C PRO A 456 5.92 -6.20 -20.17
N ASP A 457 5.83 -7.52 -20.32
CA ASP A 457 4.55 -8.23 -20.33
C ASP A 457 3.67 -7.84 -21.54
N MET A 458 4.18 -8.18 -22.72
CA MET A 458 3.50 -7.97 -24.00
C MET A 458 2.20 -8.77 -24.01
N GLN A 459 1.10 -8.19 -24.49
CA GLN A 459 -0.21 -8.85 -24.54
C GLN A 459 -0.67 -9.05 -25.99
N GLU A 460 -0.45 -8.03 -26.84
CA GLU A 460 -0.94 -8.02 -28.21
C GLU A 460 0.02 -7.27 -29.12
N LEU A 461 0.17 -7.77 -30.36
CA LEU A 461 0.92 -7.08 -31.40
C LEU A 461 0.06 -7.02 -32.68
N ARG A 462 -0.01 -5.83 -33.28
CA ARG A 462 -0.63 -5.62 -34.59
C ARG A 462 0.32 -4.87 -35.50
N VAL A 463 0.33 -5.27 -36.76
CA VAL A 463 1.13 -4.63 -37.80
C VAL A 463 0.26 -4.34 -39.00
N TYR A 464 0.39 -3.13 -39.53
CA TYR A 464 -0.33 -2.73 -40.74
C TYR A 464 0.64 -2.14 -41.74
N GLN A 465 0.56 -2.60 -42.99
CA GLN A 465 1.25 -1.96 -44.09
C GLN A 465 0.59 -0.61 -44.38
N THR A 466 1.34 0.49 -44.22
CA THR A 466 0.85 1.86 -44.46
C THR A 466 1.21 2.36 -45.86
N GLY A 467 2.15 1.68 -46.52
CA GLY A 467 2.57 1.98 -47.89
C GLY A 467 3.46 0.87 -48.46
N PRO A 468 3.97 1.04 -49.70
CA PRO A 468 4.78 0.02 -50.35
C PRO A 468 6.08 -0.36 -49.62
N ALA A 469 6.60 0.55 -48.79
CA ALA A 469 7.83 0.36 -48.02
C ALA A 469 7.71 0.90 -46.58
N SER A 470 6.49 1.05 -46.08
CA SER A 470 6.22 1.54 -44.73
C SER A 470 5.15 0.68 -44.06
N GLU A 471 5.33 0.48 -42.76
CA GLU A 471 4.42 -0.24 -41.89
C GLU A 471 4.41 0.44 -40.52
N GLU A 472 3.37 0.18 -39.75
CA GLU A 472 3.27 0.61 -38.36
C GLU A 472 2.98 -0.61 -37.47
N VAL A 473 3.39 -0.53 -36.22
CA VAL A 473 3.20 -1.54 -35.19
C VAL A 473 2.48 -0.91 -34.01
N TRP A 474 1.41 -1.58 -33.57
CA TRP A 474 0.70 -1.29 -32.33
C TRP A 474 0.97 -2.41 -31.34
N ILE A 475 1.29 -2.04 -30.11
CA ILE A 475 1.65 -2.96 -29.03
C ILE A 475 0.69 -2.72 -27.89
N GLY A 476 -0.04 -3.75 -27.47
CA GLY A 476 -0.71 -3.79 -26.18
C GLY A 476 0.17 -4.51 -25.18
N CYS A 477 0.34 -3.95 -23.99
CA CYS A 477 1.08 -4.54 -22.88
C CYS A 477 0.38 -4.28 -21.55
N ASP A 478 0.97 -4.79 -20.48
CA ASP A 478 0.48 -4.68 -19.12
C ASP A 478 0.40 -3.22 -18.60
N GLY A 479 1.21 -2.33 -19.18
CA GLY A 479 1.17 -0.89 -18.88
C GLY A 479 0.42 0.00 -19.87
N GLY A 480 0.00 -0.50 -21.03
CA GLY A 480 -0.87 0.25 -21.94
C GLY A 480 -0.64 -0.04 -23.42
N VAL A 481 -0.66 1.03 -24.22
CA VAL A 481 -0.50 0.95 -25.68
C VAL A 481 0.76 1.69 -26.10
N TYR A 482 1.52 1.08 -27.00
CA TYR A 482 2.58 1.75 -27.75
C TYR A 482 2.29 1.77 -29.25
N HIS A 483 2.76 2.83 -29.91
CA HIS A 483 2.78 2.95 -31.37
C HIS A 483 4.23 3.09 -31.88
N SER A 484 4.52 2.46 -33.01
CA SER A 484 5.82 2.53 -33.67
C SER A 484 5.69 2.51 -35.19
N THR A 485 6.48 3.33 -35.88
CA THR A 485 6.50 3.42 -37.36
C THR A 485 7.79 2.86 -37.98
N ASP A 486 8.70 2.33 -37.16
CA ASP A 486 10.02 1.85 -37.58
C ASP A 486 10.30 0.39 -37.18
N PHE A 487 9.22 -0.35 -36.91
CA PHE A 487 9.23 -1.73 -36.44
C PHE A 487 9.98 -1.89 -35.10
N VAL A 488 9.63 -1.00 -34.17
CA VAL A 488 10.08 -0.96 -32.77
C VAL A 488 11.59 -0.72 -32.64
N GLN A 489 12.14 0.19 -33.43
CA GLN A 489 13.41 0.84 -33.10
C GLN A 489 13.19 2.02 -32.15
N SER A 490 12.01 2.64 -32.24
CA SER A 490 11.46 3.60 -31.29
C SER A 490 9.95 3.37 -31.14
N HIS A 491 9.38 3.91 -30.06
CA HIS A 491 7.94 3.89 -29.82
C HIS A 491 7.49 5.13 -29.04
N GLU A 492 6.18 5.33 -28.98
CA GLU A 492 5.50 6.36 -28.20
C GLU A 492 4.34 5.72 -27.43
N ALA A 493 4.15 6.12 -26.17
CA ALA A 493 3.03 5.68 -25.34
C ALA A 493 1.73 6.37 -25.80
N MET A 494 0.62 5.63 -25.79
CA MET A 494 -0.68 6.04 -26.33
C MET A 494 -1.81 5.70 -25.35
N CYS A 495 -1.73 6.24 -24.13
CA CYS A 495 -2.57 5.81 -23.00
C CYS A 495 -3.62 6.83 -22.52
N ARG A 496 -3.60 8.06 -23.05
CA ARG A 496 -4.52 9.13 -22.63
C ARG A 496 -5.99 8.73 -22.74
N GLY A 497 -6.75 8.90 -21.66
CA GLY A 497 -8.17 8.51 -21.59
C GLY A 497 -8.43 7.01 -21.34
N LEU A 498 -7.39 6.20 -21.10
CA LEU A 498 -7.59 4.84 -20.61
C LEU A 498 -7.92 4.86 -19.12
N GLU A 499 -9.21 4.85 -18.81
CA GLU A 499 -9.76 4.89 -17.45
C GLU A 499 -9.53 3.58 -16.65
N ALA A 500 -9.09 2.51 -17.30
CA ALA A 500 -8.91 1.16 -16.75
C ALA A 500 -7.69 1.01 -15.83
N ILE A 501 -7.69 1.76 -14.72
CA ILE A 501 -6.59 1.83 -13.76
C ILE A 501 -7.00 1.09 -12.49
N ASN A 502 -6.20 0.07 -12.14
CA ASN A 502 -6.50 -0.83 -11.03
C ASN A 502 -5.88 -0.35 -9.72
N LEU A 503 -6.57 0.50 -8.96
CA LEU A 503 -6.04 0.99 -7.68
C LEU A 503 -6.15 -0.07 -6.59
N TRP A 504 -5.06 -0.26 -5.86
CA TRP A 504 -4.96 -1.14 -4.69
C TRP A 504 -4.82 -0.36 -3.39
N GLY A 505 -4.27 0.85 -3.47
CA GLY A 505 -4.29 1.86 -2.40
C GLY A 505 -4.65 3.23 -2.98
N TYR A 506 -5.13 4.13 -2.13
CA TYR A 506 -5.44 5.50 -2.51
C TYR A 506 -5.47 6.41 -1.28
N ASP A 507 -4.85 7.57 -1.38
CA ASP A 507 -5.02 8.67 -0.43
C ASP A 507 -4.88 10.01 -1.15
N GLN A 508 -5.28 11.09 -0.48
CA GLN A 508 -5.24 12.44 -1.06
C GLN A 508 -4.89 13.51 -0.04
N GLY A 509 -4.49 14.66 -0.55
CA GLY A 509 -4.31 15.89 0.22
C GLY A 509 -5.61 16.43 0.81
N TRP A 510 -5.45 17.27 1.82
CA TRP A 510 -6.53 17.99 2.50
C TRP A 510 -6.68 19.41 1.93
N ASN A 511 -5.55 20.10 1.74
CA ASN A 511 -5.45 21.52 1.42
C ASN A 511 -5.08 21.80 -0.03
N ASP A 512 -4.23 20.95 -0.59
CA ASP A 512 -3.71 20.94 -1.93
C ASP A 512 -4.21 19.66 -2.61
N ASP A 513 -4.38 19.73 -3.92
CA ASP A 513 -4.87 18.58 -4.67
C ASP A 513 -3.74 17.59 -4.92
N ILE A 514 -3.40 16.80 -3.90
CA ILE A 514 -2.45 15.70 -4.00
C ILE A 514 -3.23 14.39 -4.07
N ARG A 515 -2.84 13.48 -4.97
CA ARG A 515 -3.51 12.19 -5.15
C ARG A 515 -2.44 11.12 -5.39
N VAL A 516 -2.42 10.08 -4.54
CA VAL A 516 -1.44 9.00 -4.64
C VAL A 516 -2.09 7.64 -4.46
N GLY A 517 -1.47 6.59 -4.99
CA GLY A 517 -1.93 5.22 -4.79
C GLY A 517 -1.06 4.19 -5.48
N GLY A 518 -0.97 3.00 -4.89
CA GLY A 518 -0.40 1.81 -5.52
C GLY A 518 -1.41 1.13 -6.45
N ARG A 519 -0.92 0.55 -7.54
CA ARG A 519 -1.73 -0.02 -8.61
C ARG A 519 -1.35 -1.47 -8.89
N TYR A 520 -2.33 -2.25 -9.35
CA TYR A 520 -2.06 -3.55 -9.94
C TYR A 520 -1.25 -3.39 -11.23
N HIS A 521 -0.23 -4.23 -11.44
CA HIS A 521 0.74 -4.24 -12.54
C HIS A 521 1.67 -3.02 -12.67
N ASN A 522 1.19 -1.82 -12.31
CA ASN A 522 1.76 -0.55 -12.77
C ASN A 522 2.45 0.28 -11.67
N GLY A 523 2.76 -0.29 -10.51
CA GLY A 523 3.45 0.46 -9.44
C GLY A 523 2.63 1.62 -8.88
N ASN A 524 3.33 2.60 -8.35
CA ASN A 524 2.75 3.73 -7.65
C ASN A 524 2.53 4.93 -8.58
N MET A 525 1.46 5.67 -8.35
CA MET A 525 1.17 6.92 -9.05
C MET A 525 1.14 8.09 -8.07
N GLY A 526 1.48 9.28 -8.58
CA GLY A 526 1.33 10.52 -7.83
C GLY A 526 0.98 11.72 -8.70
N TYR A 527 -0.02 12.48 -8.28
CA TYR A 527 -0.39 13.78 -8.83
C TYR A 527 -0.17 14.86 -7.78
N ALA A 528 0.26 16.03 -8.24
CA ALA A 528 0.25 17.25 -7.46
C ALA A 528 -0.49 18.36 -8.19
N GLU A 529 -1.16 19.22 -7.42
CA GLU A 529 -1.94 20.33 -7.94
C GLU A 529 -1.14 21.20 -8.92
N GLY A 530 -1.74 21.47 -10.06
CA GLY A 530 -1.14 22.31 -11.10
C GLY A 530 -0.35 21.53 -12.15
N TYR A 531 -0.23 20.20 -12.02
CA TYR A 531 0.19 19.36 -13.14
C TYR A 531 -0.81 19.52 -14.30
N ALA A 532 -0.26 19.69 -15.50
CA ALA A 532 -1.06 19.92 -16.71
C ALA A 532 -1.87 18.66 -17.05
N ASP A 533 -3.06 18.87 -17.62
CA ASP A 533 -3.90 17.83 -18.22
C ASP A 533 -4.27 16.65 -17.29
N ASP A 534 -4.19 16.84 -15.96
CA ASP A 534 -4.36 15.76 -14.97
C ASP A 534 -3.39 14.58 -15.17
N ASP A 535 -2.16 14.88 -15.62
CA ASP A 535 -1.08 13.92 -15.76
C ASP A 535 -0.47 13.55 -14.39
N TYR A 536 -0.11 12.27 -14.25
CA TYR A 536 0.46 11.69 -13.04
C TYR A 536 1.91 11.26 -13.28
N ILE A 537 2.73 11.29 -12.23
CA ILE A 537 4.06 10.69 -12.26
C ILE A 537 3.92 9.20 -11.94
N ALA A 538 4.53 8.35 -12.75
CA ALA A 538 4.75 6.95 -12.43
C ALA A 538 5.95 6.82 -11.48
N LEU A 539 5.69 6.59 -10.19
CA LEU A 539 6.68 6.63 -9.10
C LEU A 539 7.49 5.33 -8.95
N GLY A 540 7.33 4.41 -9.91
CA GLY A 540 7.89 3.06 -9.85
C GLY A 540 7.24 2.18 -8.78
N GLY A 541 7.92 1.10 -8.41
CA GLY A 541 7.41 0.10 -7.47
C GLY A 541 6.82 -1.12 -8.17
N GLY A 542 6.18 -1.99 -7.39
CA GLY A 542 5.61 -3.24 -7.86
C GLY A 542 4.09 -3.22 -7.85
N GLU A 543 3.49 -4.00 -6.97
CA GLU A 543 2.04 -4.12 -6.86
C GLU A 543 1.68 -4.04 -5.36
N ALA A 544 2.07 -2.97 -4.69
CA ALA A 544 1.77 -2.78 -3.26
C ALA A 544 0.43 -2.02 -3.09
N PRO A 545 -0.45 -2.40 -2.14
CA PRO A 545 -1.71 -1.71 -1.87
C PRO A 545 -1.47 -0.49 -0.95
N THR A 546 -0.66 0.45 -1.44
CA THR A 546 -0.07 1.53 -0.63
C THR A 546 -0.38 2.93 -1.17
N GLY A 547 0.21 3.96 -0.58
CA GLY A 547 0.04 5.38 -0.95
C GLY A 547 -0.69 6.18 0.13
N TYR A 548 0.05 7.09 0.78
CA TYR A 548 -0.44 7.94 1.87
C TYR A 548 0.07 9.38 1.72
N VAL A 549 -0.73 10.36 2.15
CA VAL A 549 -0.36 11.79 2.07
C VAL A 549 -0.22 12.39 3.46
N ASN A 550 0.83 13.20 3.68
CA ASN A 550 0.93 14.04 4.87
C ASN A 550 0.20 15.37 4.66
N TYR A 551 -0.96 15.57 5.28
CA TYR A 551 -1.79 16.77 5.07
C TYR A 551 -1.11 18.12 5.40
N SER A 552 0.03 18.12 6.10
CA SER A 552 0.75 19.35 6.48
C SER A 552 1.87 19.75 5.54
N ASP A 553 2.39 18.77 4.79
CA ASP A 553 3.43 18.90 3.79
C ASP A 553 3.00 17.98 2.67
N GLU A 554 1.95 18.37 1.95
CA GLU A 554 1.14 17.43 1.15
C GLU A 554 1.91 16.83 -0.02
N ARG A 555 3.03 17.45 -0.41
CA ARG A 555 3.94 16.85 -1.37
C ARG A 555 4.75 15.69 -0.79
N LYS A 556 4.82 15.50 0.53
CA LYS A 556 5.36 14.28 1.14
C LYS A 556 4.33 13.17 1.13
N THR A 557 4.71 12.09 0.46
CA THR A 557 3.89 10.91 0.20
C THR A 557 4.68 9.66 0.58
N TYR A 558 3.98 8.58 0.93
CA TYR A 558 4.59 7.40 1.57
C TYR A 558 4.07 6.13 0.90
N PHE A 559 4.99 5.21 0.59
CA PHE A 559 4.71 3.94 -0.08
C PHE A 559 5.56 2.84 0.57
N SER A 560 5.01 1.63 0.68
CA SER A 560 5.68 0.48 1.34
C SER A 560 6.75 -0.22 0.48
N ASP A 561 6.79 0.06 -0.83
CA ASP A 561 7.69 -0.60 -1.79
C ASP A 561 8.68 0.34 -2.49
N VAL A 562 8.47 1.67 -2.38
CA VAL A 562 9.37 2.70 -2.92
C VAL A 562 9.76 3.79 -1.91
N ASP A 563 9.53 3.52 -0.63
CA ASP A 563 9.72 4.44 0.50
C ASP A 563 8.92 5.75 0.35
N GLY A 564 9.35 6.80 1.06
CA GLY A 564 8.76 8.13 0.96
C GLY A 564 9.19 8.88 -0.30
N LYS A 565 8.26 9.63 -0.90
CA LYS A 565 8.50 10.52 -2.05
C LYS A 565 8.03 11.93 -1.75
N VAL A 566 8.89 12.91 -2.03
CA VAL A 566 8.50 14.32 -2.14
C VAL A 566 8.12 14.56 -3.59
N MET A 567 6.84 14.80 -3.84
CA MET A 567 6.29 15.15 -5.14
C MET A 567 6.88 16.50 -5.60
N PRO A 568 7.33 16.61 -6.85
CA PRO A 568 7.89 17.86 -7.36
C PRO A 568 6.81 18.95 -7.50
N ALA A 569 7.23 20.21 -7.67
CA ALA A 569 6.29 21.30 -7.93
C ALA A 569 5.68 21.20 -9.34
N THR A 570 6.43 20.62 -10.27
CA THR A 570 6.14 20.56 -11.70
C THR A 570 6.66 19.25 -12.29
N LEU A 571 6.04 18.77 -13.36
CA LEU A 571 6.39 17.49 -14.01
C LEU A 571 7.79 17.45 -14.64
N ASN A 572 8.48 18.58 -14.75
CA ASN A 572 9.85 18.67 -15.27
C ASN A 572 10.94 18.55 -14.18
N GLU A 573 10.56 18.15 -12.98
CA GLU A 573 11.46 17.87 -11.86
C GLU A 573 11.22 16.43 -11.40
N ALA A 574 12.26 15.77 -10.90
CA ALA A 574 12.16 14.41 -10.38
C ALA A 574 11.67 14.42 -8.92
N PRO A 575 10.87 13.44 -8.48
CA PRO A 575 10.55 13.24 -7.07
C PRO A 575 11.80 12.96 -6.23
N VAL A 576 11.80 13.40 -4.96
CA VAL A 576 12.92 13.16 -4.04
C VAL A 576 12.55 12.06 -3.04
N SER A 577 13.34 10.99 -2.98
CA SER A 577 13.12 9.88 -2.04
C SER A 577 13.55 10.23 -0.61
N PHE A 578 12.86 9.67 0.39
CA PHE A 578 13.26 9.69 1.80
C PHE A 578 12.89 8.36 2.49
N PRO A 579 13.62 7.96 3.55
CA PRO A 579 13.42 6.63 4.15
C PRO A 579 12.10 6.52 4.93
N LEU A 580 11.55 5.31 4.92
CA LEU A 580 10.42 4.85 5.74
C LEU A 580 10.81 3.53 6.43
N ASN A 581 10.59 3.41 7.74
CA ASN A 581 10.98 2.20 8.49
C ASN A 581 9.81 1.32 8.98
N CYS A 582 8.57 1.68 8.66
CA CYS A 582 7.39 0.95 9.11
C CYS A 582 6.26 1.06 8.11
N ASP A 583 6.01 -0.06 7.43
CA ASP A 583 4.87 -0.21 6.55
C ASP A 583 3.65 -0.64 7.35
N PRO A 584 2.46 -0.08 7.07
CA PRO A 584 1.22 -0.55 7.68
C PRO A 584 0.94 -2.02 7.33
N ASN A 585 0.02 -2.66 8.06
CA ASN A 585 -0.60 -3.90 7.62
C ASN A 585 -1.35 -3.62 6.32
N GLU A 586 -0.91 -4.22 5.23
CA GLU A 586 -1.40 -3.97 3.90
C GLU A 586 -1.95 -5.27 3.31
N SER A 587 -3.14 -5.23 2.70
CA SER A 587 -3.79 -6.36 2.05
C SER A 587 -4.43 -5.93 0.73
N TYR A 588 -4.53 -6.87 -0.21
CA TYR A 588 -5.31 -6.71 -1.44
C TYR A 588 -6.83 -6.80 -1.20
N TYR A 589 -7.24 -6.84 0.06
CA TYR A 589 -8.62 -6.70 0.53
C TYR A 589 -8.70 -5.53 1.51
N ASN A 590 -9.24 -4.38 1.08
CA ASN A 590 -9.13 -3.09 1.79
C ASN A 590 -9.58 -3.11 3.27
N CYS A 591 -10.61 -3.88 3.65
CA CYS A 591 -11.01 -3.98 5.07
C CYS A 591 -10.01 -4.74 5.96
N SER A 592 -8.96 -5.30 5.36
CA SER A 592 -7.83 -5.94 6.03
C SER A 592 -6.57 -5.06 5.98
N SER A 593 -6.67 -3.80 5.56
CA SER A 593 -5.53 -2.88 5.43
C SER A 593 -5.60 -1.71 6.40
N SER A 594 -4.52 -1.51 7.15
CA SER A 594 -4.19 -0.34 7.96
C SER A 594 -3.76 0.86 7.10
N ARG A 595 -3.42 1.96 7.76
CA ARG A 595 -3.01 3.22 7.12
C ARG A 595 -1.95 3.94 7.93
N ILE A 596 -1.29 4.91 7.28
CA ILE A 596 -0.62 6.00 7.97
C ILE A 596 -1.65 7.10 8.27
N LEU A 597 -1.74 7.52 9.52
CA LEU A 597 -2.63 8.59 9.98
C LEU A 597 -1.79 9.68 10.65
N PHE A 598 -1.83 10.90 10.12
CA PHE A 598 -1.17 12.07 10.74
C PHE A 598 -2.09 12.70 11.80
N ASP A 599 -1.53 13.08 12.95
CA ASP A 599 -2.30 13.64 14.08
C ASP A 599 -2.84 15.03 13.74
N ASN A 600 -4.14 15.27 13.96
CA ASN A 600 -4.84 16.53 13.65
C ASN A 600 -4.30 17.78 14.37
N ARG A 601 -3.47 17.62 15.41
CA ARG A 601 -2.84 18.72 16.16
C ARG A 601 -1.35 18.86 15.86
N TYR A 602 -0.69 17.74 15.60
CA TYR A 602 0.77 17.69 15.49
C TYR A 602 1.20 16.94 14.24
N PHE A 603 1.51 17.67 13.19
CA PHE A 603 1.67 17.04 11.88
C PHE A 603 2.97 16.23 11.70
N ASN A 604 3.95 16.39 12.60
CA ASN A 604 5.08 15.45 12.66
C ASN A 604 4.75 14.15 13.39
N VAL A 605 3.58 14.07 14.05
CA VAL A 605 3.12 12.84 14.69
C VAL A 605 2.29 12.04 13.70
N ALA A 606 2.73 10.83 13.41
CA ALA A 606 1.99 9.90 12.57
C ALA A 606 1.79 8.56 13.29
N TRP A 607 0.77 7.83 12.90
CA TRP A 607 0.38 6.54 13.47
C TRP A 607 0.29 5.51 12.36
N SER A 608 0.81 4.31 12.60
CA SER A 608 0.72 3.18 11.66
C SER A 608 0.44 1.90 12.42
N GLY A 609 -0.50 1.09 11.95
CA GLY A 609 -0.76 -0.23 12.52
C GLY A 609 0.04 -1.30 11.79
N LYS A 610 0.91 -2.03 12.51
CA LYS A 610 1.71 -3.15 11.98
C LYS A 610 1.67 -4.33 12.95
N ASP A 611 1.38 -5.52 12.42
CA ASP A 611 0.95 -6.67 13.21
C ASP A 611 -0.14 -6.23 14.19
N ASN A 612 -0.12 -6.72 15.42
CA ASN A 612 -1.05 -6.34 16.49
C ASN A 612 -0.67 -5.05 17.23
N THR A 613 0.24 -4.24 16.70
CA THR A 613 0.82 -3.10 17.40
C THR A 613 0.54 -1.79 16.65
N LEU A 614 0.12 -0.78 17.40
CA LEU A 614 0.11 0.60 16.93
C LEU A 614 1.50 1.18 17.12
N TYR A 615 2.07 1.70 16.04
CA TYR A 615 3.33 2.41 16.00
C TYR A 615 3.09 3.91 15.90
N ARG A 616 4.06 4.69 16.39
CA ARG A 616 4.03 6.14 16.42
C ARG A 616 5.32 6.71 15.86
N SER A 617 5.19 7.69 14.97
CA SER A 617 6.25 8.57 14.52
C SER A 617 6.15 9.94 15.19
N THR A 618 7.27 10.64 15.33
CA THR A 618 7.34 12.04 15.79
C THR A 618 8.17 12.93 14.87
N ASN A 619 8.55 12.42 13.69
CA ASN A 619 9.40 13.09 12.71
C ASN A 619 8.75 13.18 11.31
N GLY A 620 7.43 13.24 11.25
CA GLY A 620 6.69 13.34 10.00
C GLY A 620 6.59 12.03 9.25
N GLY A 621 6.54 10.89 9.95
CA GLY A 621 6.27 9.59 9.33
C GLY A 621 7.46 8.93 8.65
N SER A 622 8.69 9.39 8.87
CA SER A 622 9.90 8.70 8.35
C SER A 622 10.34 7.56 9.27
N VAL A 623 10.28 7.77 10.59
CA VAL A 623 10.64 6.77 11.60
C VAL A 623 9.49 6.55 12.57
N PHE A 624 9.09 5.30 12.73
CA PHE A 624 8.06 4.81 13.63
C PHE A 624 8.67 3.90 14.69
N SER A 625 8.10 4.01 15.90
CA SER A 625 8.43 3.19 17.07
C SER A 625 7.16 2.54 17.62
N PRO A 626 7.24 1.31 18.18
CA PRO A 626 6.10 0.68 18.84
C PRO A 626 5.50 1.59 19.91
N PHE A 627 4.17 1.74 19.94
CA PHE A 627 3.47 2.56 20.92
C PHE A 627 2.55 1.73 21.81
N HIS A 628 1.71 0.87 21.23
CA HIS A 628 0.78 0.03 21.99
C HIS A 628 0.48 -1.29 21.29
N ALA A 629 0.77 -2.41 21.95
CA ALA A 629 0.43 -3.75 21.47
C ALA A 629 -0.95 -4.20 21.99
N PHE A 630 -1.85 -4.54 21.07
CA PHE A 630 -3.20 -5.02 21.39
C PHE A 630 -3.21 -6.54 21.64
N GLY A 631 -2.64 -6.96 22.76
CA GLY A 631 -2.48 -8.38 23.10
C GLY A 631 -1.14 -8.94 22.60
N ALA A 632 -1.02 -10.27 22.55
CA ALA A 632 0.26 -10.95 22.27
C ALA A 632 0.30 -11.72 20.93
N SER A 633 -0.83 -11.87 20.24
CA SER A 633 -0.88 -12.60 18.96
C SER A 633 -0.60 -11.64 17.82
N LEU A 634 0.52 -11.82 17.12
CA LEU A 634 0.90 -10.96 15.99
C LEU A 634 -0.10 -11.05 14.82
N GLY A 635 -0.80 -12.18 14.65
CA GLY A 635 -1.88 -12.34 13.66
C GLY A 635 -3.17 -11.58 13.98
N ASN A 636 -3.28 -10.98 15.18
CA ASN A 636 -4.38 -10.08 15.52
C ASN A 636 -4.05 -8.64 15.09
N GLU A 637 -3.87 -8.48 13.79
CA GLU A 637 -3.49 -7.25 13.10
C GLU A 637 -4.35 -6.02 13.45
N VAL A 638 -3.71 -4.86 13.58
CA VAL A 638 -4.36 -3.55 13.56
C VAL A 638 -4.74 -3.23 12.13
N LEU A 639 -6.02 -3.06 11.84
CA LEU A 639 -6.55 -2.94 10.48
C LEU A 639 -7.01 -1.54 10.11
N TRP A 640 -7.50 -0.69 11.01
CA TRP A 640 -7.89 0.68 10.63
C TRP A 640 -7.81 1.58 11.84
N ILE A 641 -7.55 2.86 11.63
CA ILE A 641 -7.51 3.86 12.71
C ILE A 641 -8.09 5.18 12.20
N GLU A 642 -8.95 5.80 13.01
CA GLU A 642 -9.39 7.17 12.82
C GLU A 642 -9.23 7.97 14.10
N GLN A 643 -8.90 9.25 13.92
CA GLN A 643 -8.85 10.26 14.98
C GLN A 643 -10.06 11.19 14.82
N CYS A 644 -10.75 11.48 15.93
CA CYS A 644 -11.85 12.43 15.91
C CYS A 644 -11.34 13.84 15.58
N TYR A 645 -12.05 14.54 14.71
CA TYR A 645 -11.72 15.91 14.33
C TYR A 645 -12.03 16.92 15.46
N ALA A 646 -13.20 16.80 16.10
CA ALA A 646 -13.63 17.69 17.19
C ALA A 646 -12.79 17.54 18.47
N ASP A 647 -12.35 16.32 18.79
CA ASP A 647 -11.47 16.04 19.92
C ASP A 647 -10.35 15.09 19.49
N PRO A 648 -9.19 15.64 19.09
CA PRO A 648 -8.06 14.83 18.64
C PRO A 648 -7.46 13.91 19.70
N LYS A 649 -7.91 13.92 20.96
CA LYS A 649 -7.53 12.92 21.97
C LYS A 649 -8.25 11.59 21.79
N VAL A 650 -9.31 11.58 21.00
CA VAL A 650 -10.17 10.43 20.77
C VAL A 650 -9.75 9.72 19.49
N PHE A 651 -9.33 8.47 19.65
CA PHE A 651 -9.04 7.57 18.52
C PHE A 651 -9.93 6.34 18.62
N THR A 652 -10.34 5.84 17.46
CA THR A 652 -10.96 4.52 17.33
C THR A 652 -10.13 3.68 16.37
N LEU A 653 -9.87 2.44 16.74
CA LEU A 653 -9.00 1.51 16.02
C LEU A 653 -9.68 0.15 15.85
N GLN A 654 -9.60 -0.43 14.66
CA GLN A 654 -10.04 -1.79 14.39
C GLN A 654 -8.90 -2.78 14.54
N GLN A 655 -9.18 -3.87 15.26
CA GLN A 655 -8.27 -4.99 15.40
C GLN A 655 -8.93 -6.29 14.94
N ALA A 656 -8.23 -7.00 14.08
CA ALA A 656 -8.40 -8.39 13.72
C ALA A 656 -8.41 -9.35 14.92
N VAL A 657 -9.42 -10.23 15.03
CA VAL A 657 -9.40 -11.37 15.97
C VAL A 657 -10.09 -12.59 15.34
N GLY A 658 -9.32 -13.40 14.61
CA GLY A 658 -9.84 -14.50 13.80
C GLY A 658 -10.95 -14.04 12.84
N ASN A 659 -12.11 -14.72 12.89
CA ASN A 659 -13.31 -14.37 12.11
C ASN A 659 -14.13 -13.20 12.66
N THR A 660 -13.57 -12.40 13.56
CA THR A 660 -14.21 -11.22 14.15
C THR A 660 -13.26 -10.03 14.21
N SER A 661 -13.80 -8.85 14.48
CA SER A 661 -13.04 -7.63 14.78
C SER A 661 -13.38 -7.12 16.18
N LYS A 662 -12.44 -6.39 16.78
CA LYS A 662 -12.67 -5.49 17.91
C LYS A 662 -12.52 -4.06 17.44
N LEU A 663 -13.35 -3.16 17.98
CA LEU A 663 -13.04 -1.73 17.95
C LEU A 663 -12.53 -1.30 19.31
N TRP A 664 -11.33 -0.72 19.33
CA TRP A 664 -10.71 -0.12 20.49
C TRP A 664 -10.90 1.39 20.44
N ARG A 665 -11.23 2.00 21.58
CA ARG A 665 -11.41 3.44 21.70
C ARG A 665 -10.58 3.98 22.85
N THR A 666 -9.93 5.12 22.62
CA THR A 666 -9.25 5.93 23.64
C THR A 666 -9.88 7.32 23.68
N VAL A 667 -9.76 8.01 24.81
CA VAL A 667 -10.14 9.42 24.99
C VAL A 667 -9.02 10.26 25.62
N ASP A 668 -7.84 9.67 25.72
CA ASP A 668 -6.70 10.19 26.48
C ASP A 668 -5.38 9.98 25.72
N ASP A 669 -5.40 10.24 24.41
CA ASP A 669 -4.20 10.18 23.55
C ASP A 669 -3.54 8.79 23.50
N GLY A 670 -4.36 7.74 23.62
CA GLY A 670 -3.89 6.36 23.60
C GLY A 670 -3.25 5.88 24.90
N ALA A 671 -3.33 6.68 25.98
CA ALA A 671 -2.84 6.25 27.30
C ALA A 671 -3.67 5.07 27.85
N THR A 672 -4.98 5.07 27.60
CA THR A 672 -5.87 3.94 27.89
C THR A 672 -6.76 3.60 26.71
N TRP A 673 -6.97 2.30 26.49
CA TRP A 673 -7.80 1.76 25.41
C TRP A 673 -8.92 0.90 25.98
N THR A 674 -10.14 1.12 25.50
CA THR A 674 -11.34 0.36 25.88
C THR A 674 -11.91 -0.32 24.64
N ALA A 675 -12.15 -1.63 24.72
CA ALA A 675 -12.83 -2.35 23.65
C ALA A 675 -14.34 -2.04 23.68
N LEU A 676 -14.89 -1.62 22.53
CA LEU A 676 -16.31 -1.38 22.34
C LEU A 676 -17.08 -2.71 22.18
N VAL A 677 -18.34 -2.72 22.63
CA VAL A 677 -19.25 -3.86 22.40
C VAL A 677 -19.92 -3.65 21.05
N LEU A 678 -19.49 -4.41 20.04
CA LEU A 678 -20.02 -4.28 18.68
C LEU A 678 -21.46 -4.81 18.56
N PRO A 679 -22.29 -4.18 17.70
CA PRO A 679 -23.66 -4.64 17.46
C PRO A 679 -23.72 -5.97 16.70
N SER A 680 -22.66 -6.32 15.97
CA SER A 680 -22.49 -7.62 15.34
C SER A 680 -21.05 -8.12 15.40
N THR A 681 -20.89 -9.43 15.54
CA THR A 681 -19.58 -10.10 15.52
C THR A 681 -19.18 -10.42 14.09
N SER A 682 -18.57 -9.45 13.40
CA SER A 682 -17.95 -9.61 12.08
C SER A 682 -16.50 -9.19 12.08
N ARG A 683 -15.71 -9.80 11.20
CA ARG A 683 -14.37 -9.34 10.84
C ARG A 683 -14.46 -8.13 9.91
N ASP A 684 -15.27 -8.23 8.87
CA ASP A 684 -15.31 -7.28 7.76
C ASP A 684 -16.31 -6.18 8.09
N LEU A 685 -15.80 -5.13 8.73
CA LEU A 685 -16.53 -3.91 9.04
C LEU A 685 -15.74 -2.70 8.58
N TYR A 686 -16.46 -1.63 8.27
CA TYR A 686 -15.93 -0.30 8.01
C TYR A 686 -16.55 0.66 9.01
N PHE A 687 -15.78 1.62 9.50
CA PHE A 687 -16.30 2.65 10.40
C PHE A 687 -15.77 4.03 10.06
N THR A 688 -16.49 5.05 10.48
CA THR A 688 -16.02 6.43 10.42
C THR A 688 -16.52 7.24 11.63
N LEU A 689 -15.77 8.27 12.01
CA LEU A 689 -16.07 9.15 13.14
C LEU A 689 -16.68 10.48 12.68
N GLY A 690 -17.63 11.01 13.47
CA GLY A 690 -18.19 12.33 13.24
C GLY A 690 -17.17 13.46 13.47
N SER A 691 -17.33 14.56 12.74
CA SER A 691 -16.43 15.72 12.83
C SER A 691 -16.73 16.67 13.99
N GLU A 692 -17.93 16.60 14.57
CA GLU A 692 -18.44 17.58 15.55
C GLU A 692 -18.63 17.01 16.96
N ASP A 693 -18.85 15.69 17.07
CA ASP A 693 -19.06 15.00 18.35
C ASP A 693 -18.14 13.78 18.45
N PRO A 694 -17.23 13.70 19.46
CA PRO A 694 -16.37 12.55 19.68
C PRO A 694 -17.09 11.24 20.04
N ASN A 695 -18.41 11.27 20.20
CA ASN A 695 -19.25 10.11 20.45
C ASN A 695 -19.99 9.60 19.21
N ASP A 696 -19.90 10.31 18.09
CA ASP A 696 -20.56 9.94 16.84
C ASP A 696 -19.73 8.91 16.07
N ILE A 697 -20.27 7.70 15.93
CA ILE A 697 -19.60 6.57 15.27
C ILE A 697 -20.58 5.85 14.35
N TRP A 698 -20.20 5.70 13.09
CA TRP A 698 -20.94 4.97 12.08
C TRP A 698 -20.22 3.68 11.73
N ILE A 699 -20.95 2.57 11.57
CA ILE A 699 -20.40 1.27 11.16
C ILE A 699 -21.23 0.69 10.03
N GLY A 700 -20.53 0.20 9.00
CA GLY A 700 -21.07 -0.66 7.95
C GLY A 700 -20.43 -2.05 8.00
N TYR A 701 -21.19 -3.09 7.68
CA TYR A 701 -20.70 -4.47 7.59
C TYR A 701 -20.83 -5.03 6.17
N THR A 702 -19.78 -5.70 5.70
CA THR A 702 -19.73 -6.30 4.37
C THR A 702 -20.59 -7.56 4.25
N ASP A 703 -20.54 -8.41 5.27
CA ASP A 703 -20.93 -9.82 5.19
C ASP A 703 -22.23 -10.16 5.96
N ARG A 704 -22.96 -9.13 6.40
CA ARG A 704 -24.13 -9.31 7.27
C ARG A 704 -25.44 -9.53 6.49
N PRO A 705 -26.39 -10.30 7.05
CA PRO A 705 -27.71 -10.48 6.45
C PRO A 705 -28.49 -9.17 6.30
N ASN A 706 -29.52 -9.21 5.46
CA ASN A 706 -30.50 -8.12 5.31
C ASN A 706 -31.05 -7.68 6.69
N GLY A 707 -31.21 -6.37 6.86
CA GLY A 707 -31.61 -5.76 8.12
C GLY A 707 -30.52 -5.66 9.20
N GLN A 708 -29.25 -6.02 8.94
CA GLN A 708 -28.15 -5.97 9.92
C GLN A 708 -26.82 -5.44 9.33
N LYS A 709 -26.89 -4.46 8.41
CA LYS A 709 -25.74 -4.01 7.62
C LYS A 709 -25.12 -2.72 8.11
N ALA A 710 -25.90 -1.78 8.63
CA ALA A 710 -25.41 -0.48 9.06
C ALA A 710 -25.93 -0.08 10.46
N TYR A 711 -25.06 0.51 11.26
CA TYR A 711 -25.32 0.92 12.64
C TYR A 711 -24.72 2.30 12.94
N HIS A 712 -25.33 3.01 13.88
CA HIS A 712 -24.94 4.35 14.30
C HIS A 712 -24.96 4.45 15.83
N SER A 713 -23.93 5.05 16.42
CA SER A 713 -23.82 5.36 17.84
C SER A 713 -23.60 6.84 18.04
N THR A 714 -24.26 7.40 19.06
CA THR A 714 -24.12 8.80 19.49
C THR A 714 -23.58 8.90 20.92
N ASP A 715 -23.10 7.78 21.49
CA ASP A 715 -22.62 7.68 22.87
C ASP A 715 -21.25 6.96 22.96
N GLY A 716 -20.46 7.07 21.89
CA GLY A 716 -19.10 6.56 21.84
C GLY A 716 -19.01 5.04 21.76
N GLY A 717 -20.05 4.40 21.20
CA GLY A 717 -20.15 2.95 21.03
C GLY A 717 -20.67 2.21 22.25
N SER A 718 -21.29 2.91 23.21
CA SER A 718 -21.93 2.28 24.38
C SER A 718 -23.26 1.62 23.99
N THR A 719 -24.01 2.26 23.08
CA THR A 719 -25.21 1.72 22.44
C THR A 719 -25.18 1.96 20.93
N TRP A 720 -25.90 1.10 20.20
CA TRP A 720 -25.95 1.11 18.73
C TRP A 720 -27.38 1.10 18.23
N THR A 721 -27.70 2.01 17.32
CA THR A 721 -28.95 2.06 16.58
C THR A 721 -28.77 1.37 15.23
N ASN A 722 -29.62 0.40 14.92
CA ASN A 722 -29.63 -0.22 13.59
C ASN A 722 -30.33 0.71 12.58
N ILE A 723 -29.59 1.14 11.57
CA ILE A 723 -30.05 2.07 10.51
C ILE A 723 -30.13 1.37 9.15
N THR A 724 -30.15 0.04 9.15
CA THR A 724 -30.33 -0.75 7.93
C THR A 724 -31.76 -0.64 7.43
N THR A 725 -31.91 -0.37 6.14
CA THR A 725 -33.19 -0.29 5.43
C THR A 725 -33.17 -1.20 4.20
N PRO A 726 -34.34 -1.46 3.55
CA PRO A 726 -34.40 -2.35 2.40
C PRO A 726 -33.56 -1.95 1.18
N ILE A 727 -33.12 -0.68 1.07
CA ILE A 727 -32.20 -0.25 0.00
C ILE A 727 -30.83 -0.96 0.08
N LEU A 728 -30.48 -1.48 1.26
CA LEU A 728 -29.28 -2.26 1.50
C LEU A 728 -29.53 -3.78 1.40
N ASP A 729 -30.73 -4.24 1.05
CA ASP A 729 -30.99 -5.67 0.92
C ASP A 729 -30.17 -6.27 -0.22
N ASN A 730 -29.44 -7.34 0.10
CA ASN A 730 -28.49 -8.04 -0.78
C ASN A 730 -27.28 -7.18 -1.22
N GLU A 731 -27.04 -6.05 -0.55
CA GLU A 731 -25.89 -5.17 -0.80
C GLU A 731 -24.74 -5.47 0.17
N GLN A 732 -23.48 -5.21 -0.22
CA GLN A 732 -22.30 -5.36 0.65
C GLN A 732 -21.63 -3.99 0.77
N ILE A 733 -21.54 -3.46 2.00
CA ILE A 733 -20.84 -2.19 2.25
C ILE A 733 -19.34 -2.45 2.09
N TRP A 734 -18.67 -1.56 1.35
CA TRP A 734 -17.30 -1.75 0.89
C TRP A 734 -16.40 -0.54 1.12
N ALA A 735 -16.98 0.64 1.32
CA ALA A 735 -16.27 1.84 1.72
C ALA A 735 -17.22 2.73 2.54
N ILE A 736 -16.67 3.57 3.42
CA ILE A 736 -17.42 4.54 4.22
C ILE A 736 -16.61 5.82 4.36
N ALA A 737 -17.26 6.98 4.36
CA ALA A 737 -16.64 8.24 4.74
C ALA A 737 -17.65 9.23 5.31
N HIS A 738 -17.26 9.91 6.38
CA HIS A 738 -18.03 11.01 6.96
C HIS A 738 -17.75 12.32 6.21
N GLN A 739 -18.80 13.08 5.91
CA GLN A 739 -18.72 14.44 5.37
C GLN A 739 -18.72 15.45 6.51
N TYR A 740 -17.60 16.15 6.68
CA TYR A 740 -17.42 17.06 7.81
C TYR A 740 -18.24 18.33 7.61
N GLY A 741 -18.66 18.95 8.72
CA GLY A 741 -19.51 20.14 8.68
C GLY A 741 -20.94 19.88 8.20
N THR A 742 -21.44 18.66 8.39
CA THR A 742 -22.85 18.30 8.11
C THR A 742 -23.50 17.69 9.34
N ASP A 743 -24.83 17.54 9.33
CA ASP A 743 -25.57 16.86 10.39
C ASP A 743 -25.44 15.33 10.29
N GLY A 744 -24.22 14.82 10.53
CA GLY A 744 -23.92 13.38 10.50
C GLY A 744 -23.92 12.75 9.10
N GLY A 745 -23.55 13.52 8.07
CA GLY A 745 -23.50 13.06 6.69
C GLY A 745 -22.46 11.97 6.46
N VAL A 746 -22.89 10.85 5.88
CA VAL A 746 -22.04 9.68 5.59
C VAL A 746 -22.33 9.14 4.21
N TYR A 747 -21.26 8.91 3.45
CA TYR A 747 -21.27 8.13 2.23
C TYR A 747 -20.94 6.67 2.51
N ILE A 748 -21.60 5.76 1.79
CA ILE A 748 -21.18 4.36 1.70
C ILE A 748 -21.00 3.95 0.24
N GLY A 749 -19.87 3.34 -0.07
CA GLY A 749 -19.63 2.61 -1.31
C GLY A 749 -20.07 1.17 -1.14
N LEU A 750 -20.75 0.62 -2.14
CA LEU A 750 -21.23 -0.75 -2.17
C LEU A 750 -20.43 -1.57 -3.19
N LEU A 751 -20.19 -2.86 -2.94
CA LEU A 751 -19.37 -3.73 -3.81
C LEU A 751 -19.78 -3.74 -5.30
N ASN A 752 -21.03 -3.40 -5.60
CA ASN A 752 -21.58 -3.32 -6.96
C ASN A 752 -21.35 -1.97 -7.67
N GLY A 753 -20.58 -1.06 -7.08
CA GLY A 753 -20.33 0.26 -7.65
C GLY A 753 -21.39 1.30 -7.37
N ARG A 754 -22.37 1.03 -6.50
CA ARG A 754 -23.29 2.07 -6.03
C ARG A 754 -22.68 2.86 -4.88
N VAL A 755 -22.96 4.15 -4.84
CA VAL A 755 -22.67 5.04 -3.72
C VAL A 755 -24.00 5.55 -3.17
N LEU A 756 -24.17 5.46 -1.85
CA LEU A 756 -25.33 5.99 -1.14
C LEU A 756 -24.90 7.06 -0.15
N TYR A 757 -25.80 7.98 0.17
CA TYR A 757 -25.62 9.02 1.17
C TYR A 757 -26.74 9.00 2.22
N ARG A 758 -26.39 9.32 3.47
CA ARG A 758 -27.36 9.53 4.55
C ARG A 758 -26.83 10.58 5.53
N ASN A 759 -27.72 11.37 6.13
CA ASN A 759 -27.44 12.20 7.30
C ASN A 759 -28.46 11.91 8.43
N ASN A 760 -28.30 12.55 9.60
CA ASN A 760 -29.17 12.33 10.77
C ASN A 760 -30.65 12.71 10.53
N SER A 761 -30.91 13.66 9.64
CA SER A 761 -32.26 14.14 9.33
C SER A 761 -33.02 13.21 8.37
N MET A 762 -32.30 12.35 7.64
CA MET A 762 -32.86 11.46 6.63
C MET A 762 -33.45 10.20 7.27
N ALA A 763 -34.62 9.77 6.78
CA ALA A 763 -35.24 8.52 7.22
C ALA A 763 -34.58 7.29 6.59
N ASP A 764 -34.12 7.39 5.34
CA ASP A 764 -33.52 6.32 4.55
C ASP A 764 -32.25 6.82 3.83
N TRP A 765 -31.45 5.90 3.29
CA TRP A 765 -30.32 6.20 2.41
C TRP A 765 -30.83 6.74 1.06
N SER A 766 -30.10 7.71 0.51
CA SER A 766 -30.34 8.26 -0.83
C SER A 766 -29.33 7.72 -1.81
N GLU A 767 -29.77 7.44 -3.03
CA GLU A 767 -28.87 7.12 -4.13
C GLU A 767 -27.96 8.29 -4.48
N PHE A 768 -26.70 7.97 -4.75
CA PHE A 768 -25.68 8.93 -5.14
C PHE A 768 -24.72 8.35 -6.20
N SER A 769 -25.21 7.55 -7.16
CA SER A 769 -24.36 6.85 -8.15
C SER A 769 -24.40 7.41 -9.58
N THR A 770 -25.23 8.41 -9.84
CA THR A 770 -25.47 8.93 -11.20
C THR A 770 -24.16 9.38 -11.86
N GLY A 771 -23.84 8.85 -13.04
CA GLY A 771 -22.62 9.16 -13.78
C GLY A 771 -21.49 8.14 -13.64
N LEU A 772 -21.54 7.27 -12.62
CA LEU A 772 -20.56 6.19 -12.47
C LEU A 772 -20.75 5.09 -13.54
N PRO A 773 -19.65 4.53 -14.07
CA PRO A 773 -19.71 3.34 -14.92
C PRO A 773 -20.42 2.15 -14.28
N ALA A 774 -21.04 1.33 -15.13
CA ALA A 774 -21.82 0.18 -14.69
C ALA A 774 -20.97 -0.88 -13.97
N GLY A 775 -19.72 -1.04 -14.41
CA GLY A 775 -18.75 -1.98 -13.83
C GLY A 775 -17.93 -1.44 -12.66
N THR A 776 -18.25 -0.26 -12.10
CA THR A 776 -17.44 0.36 -11.03
C THR A 776 -17.26 -0.59 -9.83
N GLU A 777 -16.01 -0.76 -9.36
CA GLU A 777 -15.68 -1.45 -8.11
C GLU A 777 -15.06 -0.47 -7.10
N PRO A 778 -15.79 -0.03 -6.06
CA PRO A 778 -15.28 0.94 -5.09
C PRO A 778 -14.08 0.44 -4.30
N LEU A 779 -13.06 1.28 -4.12
CA LEU A 779 -11.94 1.06 -3.21
C LEU A 779 -12.07 1.93 -1.96
N ARG A 780 -12.07 3.25 -2.14
CA ARG A 780 -12.08 4.23 -1.06
C ARG A 780 -12.86 5.47 -1.48
N ILE A 781 -13.66 6.02 -0.57
CA ILE A 781 -14.39 7.26 -0.77
C ILE A 781 -13.82 8.33 0.17
N VAL A 782 -13.52 9.52 -0.34
CA VAL A 782 -12.86 10.58 0.43
C VAL A 782 -13.43 11.95 0.02
N PRO A 783 -14.02 12.72 0.95
CA PRO A 783 -14.36 14.12 0.72
C PRO A 783 -13.14 15.02 0.51
N PHE A 784 -13.23 16.00 -0.39
CA PHE A 784 -12.22 17.03 -0.64
C PHE A 784 -12.85 18.43 -0.56
N TYR A 785 -12.60 19.12 0.55
CA TYR A 785 -13.35 20.34 0.90
C TYR A 785 -12.93 21.58 0.11
N LYS A 786 -11.65 21.68 -0.30
CA LYS A 786 -11.12 22.82 -1.08
C LYS A 786 -11.99 23.16 -2.29
N THR A 787 -12.44 22.14 -3.01
CA THR A 787 -13.28 22.26 -4.22
C THR A 787 -14.72 21.78 -4.01
N GLY A 788 -15.10 21.42 -2.78
CA GLY A 788 -16.44 20.94 -2.45
C GLY A 788 -16.80 19.63 -3.16
N LYS A 789 -15.84 18.71 -3.30
CA LYS A 789 -16.00 17.43 -4.00
C LYS A 789 -15.99 16.24 -3.05
N VAL A 790 -16.48 15.11 -3.53
CA VAL A 790 -16.21 13.77 -2.99
C VAL A 790 -15.62 12.91 -4.09
N ARG A 791 -14.58 12.15 -3.75
CA ARG A 791 -13.85 11.28 -4.66
C ARG A 791 -14.07 9.82 -4.33
N LEU A 792 -14.16 8.99 -5.36
CA LEU A 792 -14.27 7.56 -5.31
C LEU A 792 -13.10 6.97 -6.10
N ALA A 793 -12.10 6.45 -5.39
CA ALA A 793 -11.10 5.59 -5.99
C ALA A 793 -11.70 4.20 -6.23
N CYS A 794 -11.34 3.58 -7.35
CA CYS A 794 -11.91 2.32 -7.82
C CYS A 794 -10.83 1.27 -8.07
N TRP A 795 -11.13 0.01 -7.77
CA TRP A 795 -10.25 -1.13 -8.04
C TRP A 795 -10.00 -1.38 -9.52
N ASN A 796 -10.82 -0.82 -10.41
CA ASN A 796 -10.80 -1.13 -11.83
C ASN A 796 -10.84 0.09 -12.77
N LEU A 797 -11.28 1.25 -12.25
CA LEU A 797 -11.62 2.43 -13.04
C LEU A 797 -11.15 3.71 -12.35
N GLY A 798 -9.86 3.80 -12.00
CA GLY A 798 -9.19 5.01 -11.49
C GLY A 798 -9.96 5.79 -10.44
N VAL A 799 -10.01 7.13 -10.57
CA VAL A 799 -10.67 8.01 -9.60
C VAL A 799 -11.81 8.77 -10.27
N TRP A 800 -12.97 8.78 -9.61
CA TRP A 800 -14.15 9.55 -10.00
C TRP A 800 -14.46 10.61 -8.96
N GLU A 801 -15.06 11.71 -9.35
CA GLU A 801 -15.50 12.75 -8.41
C GLU A 801 -16.89 13.32 -8.72
N GLN A 802 -17.54 13.84 -7.70
CA GLN A 802 -18.79 14.58 -7.79
C GLN A 802 -18.80 15.72 -6.76
N ASP A 803 -19.63 16.74 -6.94
CA ASP A 803 -19.93 17.70 -5.87
C ASP A 803 -20.42 16.98 -4.61
N LEU A 804 -20.07 17.49 -3.43
CA LEU A 804 -20.62 17.00 -2.16
C LEU A 804 -22.16 17.01 -2.18
N TYR A 805 -22.77 16.00 -1.57
CA TYR A 805 -24.23 15.82 -1.50
C TYR A 805 -24.95 17.05 -0.95
N GLU A 806 -24.39 17.64 0.10
CA GLU A 806 -24.83 18.90 0.69
C GLU A 806 -23.61 19.77 1.05
N PRO A 807 -23.79 21.10 1.27
CA PRO A 807 -22.68 21.96 1.65
C PRO A 807 -22.14 21.62 3.05
N SER A 808 -20.81 21.58 3.19
CA SER A 808 -20.14 21.52 4.49
C SER A 808 -20.07 22.91 5.14
N THR A 809 -20.40 23.00 6.43
CA THR A 809 -20.20 24.21 7.22
C THR A 809 -18.72 24.41 7.53
N LEU A 810 -18.31 25.68 7.59
CA LEU A 810 -16.93 26.07 7.91
C LEU A 810 -16.50 25.60 9.31
N GLN A 811 -15.47 24.76 9.38
CA GLN A 811 -14.85 24.33 10.64
C GLN A 811 -13.37 24.70 10.62
N ALA A 812 -12.97 25.63 11.48
CA ALA A 812 -11.57 25.97 11.64
C ALA A 812 -10.83 24.83 12.36
N GLY A 813 -9.64 24.50 11.90
CA GLY A 813 -8.74 23.52 12.51
C GLY A 813 -7.30 23.83 12.11
N PHE A 814 -6.35 23.51 12.98
CA PHE A 814 -4.93 23.72 12.68
C PHE A 814 -4.05 22.72 13.41
N ALA A 815 -2.87 22.48 12.82
CA ALA A 815 -1.82 21.69 13.41
C ALA A 815 -0.51 22.48 13.54
N ALA A 816 0.36 22.02 14.43
CA ALA A 816 1.72 22.53 14.63
C ALA A 816 2.75 21.42 14.45
N ALA A 817 4.02 21.76 14.30
CA ALA A 817 5.07 20.75 14.18
C ALA A 817 5.20 19.87 15.45
N PHE A 818 4.96 20.44 16.64
CA PHE A 818 5.16 19.76 17.93
C PHE A 818 4.15 20.23 18.99
N GLY A 819 3.94 19.40 20.01
CA GLY A 819 3.08 19.73 21.17
C GLY A 819 3.75 20.44 22.33
N THR A 820 5.08 20.48 22.37
CA THR A 820 5.88 21.19 23.38
C THR A 820 7.04 21.90 22.71
N PHE A 821 7.22 23.19 23.00
CA PHE A 821 8.29 24.01 22.42
C PHE A 821 9.44 24.16 23.42
N PHE A 822 10.64 23.74 23.04
CA PHE A 822 11.74 23.48 23.98
C PHE A 822 12.62 24.69 24.27
N CYS A 823 12.64 25.73 23.41
CA CYS A 823 13.36 26.97 23.69
C CYS A 823 12.53 28.21 23.35
N ALA A 824 12.64 29.21 24.22
CA ALA A 824 12.36 30.58 23.83
C ALA A 824 13.28 30.98 22.66
N GLY A 825 12.70 31.41 21.55
CA GLY A 825 13.37 31.76 20.30
C GLY A 825 13.17 30.76 19.15
N ASP A 826 12.69 29.54 19.42
CA ASP A 826 12.46 28.54 18.37
C ASP A 826 11.35 28.98 17.42
N SER A 827 11.54 28.65 16.14
CA SER A 827 10.52 28.85 15.10
C SER A 827 9.50 27.72 15.15
N VAL A 828 8.23 28.07 15.21
CA VAL A 828 7.11 27.15 15.20
C VAL A 828 6.32 27.35 13.92
N HIS A 829 6.22 26.29 13.13
CA HIS A 829 5.40 26.26 11.93
C HIS A 829 4.00 25.74 12.26
N PHE A 830 2.99 26.43 11.74
CA PHE A 830 1.58 26.06 11.85
C PHE A 830 1.00 25.81 10.45
N VAL A 831 0.10 24.85 10.35
CA VAL A 831 -0.62 24.54 9.13
C VAL A 831 -2.13 24.60 9.34
N ASP A 832 -2.83 25.06 8.32
CA ASP A 832 -4.29 24.97 8.26
C ASP A 832 -4.72 23.51 8.10
N HIS A 833 -5.74 23.11 8.85
CA HIS A 833 -6.39 21.81 8.71
C HIS A 833 -7.91 21.99 8.78
N SER A 834 -8.40 23.12 8.26
CA SER A 834 -9.81 23.51 8.33
C SER A 834 -10.65 22.82 7.25
N VAL A 835 -11.92 22.57 7.56
CA VAL A 835 -12.94 22.20 6.57
C VAL A 835 -13.42 23.49 5.90
N CYS A 836 -12.80 23.83 4.77
CA CYS A 836 -13.07 25.08 4.05
C CYS A 836 -12.78 24.94 2.55
N GLY A 837 -13.37 25.84 1.75
CA GLY A 837 -13.09 25.93 0.32
C GLY A 837 -11.88 26.81 -0.01
N SER A 838 -11.58 26.89 -1.31
CA SER A 838 -10.42 27.64 -1.85
C SER A 838 -10.44 29.16 -1.61
N ASP A 839 -11.60 29.75 -1.33
CA ASP A 839 -11.76 31.20 -1.11
C ASP A 839 -11.61 31.60 0.38
N ALA A 840 -11.29 30.64 1.24
CA ALA A 840 -11.11 30.87 2.66
C ALA A 840 -9.98 31.87 2.96
N THR A 841 -10.21 32.73 3.95
CA THR A 841 -9.23 33.70 4.45
C THR A 841 -8.87 33.41 5.91
N TYR A 842 -7.61 33.66 6.26
CA TYR A 842 -7.02 33.26 7.53
C TYR A 842 -6.69 34.47 8.39
N ALA A 843 -6.99 34.38 9.68
CA ALA A 843 -6.60 35.35 10.69
C ALA A 843 -6.10 34.62 11.93
N TRP A 844 -4.77 34.59 12.07
CA TRP A 844 -4.08 33.99 13.20
C TRP A 844 -3.81 35.00 14.30
N SER A 845 -3.95 34.55 15.55
CA SER A 845 -3.50 35.27 16.75
C SER A 845 -2.52 34.39 17.52
N PHE A 846 -1.33 34.94 17.72
CA PHE A 846 -0.21 34.35 18.46
C PHE A 846 0.24 35.32 19.56
N PRO A 847 -0.55 35.53 20.63
CA PRO A 847 -0.21 36.47 21.69
C PRO A 847 1.17 36.16 22.27
N GLY A 848 2.09 37.13 22.29
CA GLY A 848 3.44 36.95 22.81
C GLY A 848 4.46 36.39 21.80
N ALA A 849 4.04 36.02 20.59
CA ALA A 849 4.94 35.62 19.51
C ALA A 849 5.39 36.80 18.63
N SER A 850 6.37 36.55 17.78
CA SER A 850 6.80 37.40 16.68
C SER A 850 6.77 36.60 15.37
N PRO A 851 5.92 36.98 14.39
CA PRO A 851 4.85 37.98 14.49
C PRO A 851 3.72 37.53 15.43
N ALA A 852 3.02 38.48 16.07
CA ALA A 852 1.92 38.19 17.00
C ALA A 852 0.58 37.87 16.31
N THR A 853 0.50 38.09 14.99
CA THR A 853 -0.66 37.80 14.14
C THR A 853 -0.17 37.46 12.75
N SER A 854 -0.91 36.65 12.00
CA SER A 854 -0.64 36.37 10.58
C SER A 854 -1.94 36.24 9.79
N THR A 855 -1.86 36.47 8.49
CA THR A 855 -2.92 36.16 7.51
C THR A 855 -2.50 35.08 6.51
N GLU A 856 -1.31 34.52 6.68
CA GLU A 856 -0.81 33.42 5.85
C GLU A 856 -1.53 32.12 6.20
N LYS A 857 -1.68 31.21 5.22
CA LYS A 857 -2.25 29.88 5.45
C LYS A 857 -1.32 29.02 6.33
N TYR A 858 0.00 29.13 6.13
CA TYR A 858 1.03 28.35 6.82
C TYR A 858 2.06 29.25 7.52
N PRO A 859 1.71 29.94 8.63
CA PRO A 859 2.61 30.89 9.27
C PRO A 859 3.70 30.23 10.10
N THR A 860 4.85 30.89 10.20
CA THR A 860 5.92 30.56 11.15
C THR A 860 6.11 31.70 12.15
N VAL A 861 6.12 31.37 13.45
CA VAL A 861 6.29 32.36 14.53
C VAL A 861 7.35 31.93 15.54
N THR A 862 7.88 32.90 16.28
CA THR A 862 8.85 32.67 17.36
C THR A 862 8.35 33.26 18.67
N TYR A 863 8.60 32.60 19.79
CA TYR A 863 8.24 33.15 21.10
C TYR A 863 9.50 33.39 21.93
N ALA A 864 9.71 34.64 22.31
CA ALA A 864 10.93 35.06 23.01
C ALA A 864 10.96 34.70 24.51
N ALA A 865 9.87 34.18 25.06
CA ALA A 865 9.78 33.83 26.48
C ALA A 865 9.00 32.52 26.69
N PRO A 866 9.30 31.78 27.76
CA PRO A 866 8.46 30.68 28.25
C PRO A 866 7.10 31.18 28.67
N GLY A 867 6.11 30.32 28.52
CA GLY A 867 4.75 30.58 28.95
C GLY A 867 3.76 29.65 28.29
N GLN A 868 2.52 29.73 28.77
CA GLN A 868 1.38 29.18 28.07
C GLN A 868 0.78 30.28 27.20
N TYR A 869 0.56 29.98 25.92
CA TYR A 869 0.08 30.93 24.93
C TYR A 869 -1.21 30.41 24.29
N ASP A 870 -2.22 31.27 24.22
CA ASP A 870 -3.52 30.97 23.60
C ASP A 870 -3.45 31.27 22.11
N ILE A 871 -3.21 30.22 21.31
CA ILE A 871 -3.14 30.31 19.85
C ILE A 871 -4.53 30.15 19.29
N SER A 872 -4.90 30.98 18.31
CA SER A 872 -6.15 30.80 17.59
C SER A 872 -6.00 31.06 16.10
N LEU A 873 -6.74 30.29 15.33
CA LEU A 873 -6.98 30.51 13.91
C LEU A 873 -8.46 30.83 13.73
N THR A 874 -8.74 31.97 13.11
CA THR A 874 -10.07 32.29 12.61
C THR A 874 -10.07 32.17 11.09
N VAL A 875 -10.95 31.34 10.56
CA VAL A 875 -11.18 31.19 9.12
C VAL A 875 -12.49 31.89 8.77
N THR A 876 -12.48 32.61 7.64
CA THR A 876 -13.67 33.27 7.09
C THR A 876 -13.84 32.91 5.63
N GLU A 877 -15.03 32.43 5.26
CA GLU A 877 -15.39 32.07 3.90
C GLU A 877 -16.87 32.39 3.66
N ASN A 878 -17.20 33.05 2.55
CA ASN A 878 -18.60 33.36 2.17
C ASN A 878 -19.45 34.01 3.28
N GLY A 879 -18.82 34.80 4.15
CA GLY A 879 -19.46 35.46 5.30
C GLY A 879 -19.68 34.56 6.53
N GLN A 880 -19.35 33.27 6.45
CA GLN A 880 -19.23 32.38 7.60
C GLN A 880 -17.89 32.59 8.30
N VAL A 881 -17.86 32.43 9.63
CA VAL A 881 -16.66 32.58 10.45
C VAL A 881 -16.58 31.40 11.41
N SER A 882 -15.42 30.77 11.47
CA SER A 882 -15.12 29.68 12.41
C SER A 882 -13.79 29.94 13.09
N THR A 883 -13.66 29.60 14.37
CA THR A 883 -12.44 29.83 15.15
C THR A 883 -12.04 28.56 15.90
N ALA A 884 -10.82 28.11 15.67
CA ALA A 884 -10.15 27.09 16.47
C ALA A 884 -9.21 27.74 17.47
N SER A 885 -9.01 27.12 18.63
CA SER A 885 -8.07 27.59 19.64
C SER A 885 -7.36 26.42 20.31
N SER A 886 -6.08 26.62 20.60
CA SER A 886 -5.24 25.66 21.32
C SER A 886 -4.28 26.38 22.26
N ASN A 887 -3.90 25.70 23.34
CA ASN A 887 -2.91 26.19 24.28
C ASN A 887 -1.55 25.62 23.92
N ALA A 888 -0.64 26.49 23.48
CA ALA A 888 0.77 26.16 23.32
C ALA A 888 1.51 26.34 24.66
N PHE A 889 2.44 25.45 24.98
CA PHE A 889 3.32 25.59 26.13
C PHE A 889 4.77 25.69 25.68
N ILE A 890 5.43 26.78 26.10
CA ILE A 890 6.82 27.08 25.83
C ILE A 890 7.55 27.08 27.16
N SER A 891 8.59 26.26 27.28
CA SER A 891 9.36 26.12 28.52
C SER A 891 10.80 26.58 28.29
N GLU A 892 11.37 27.36 29.21
CA GLU A 892 12.84 27.50 29.36
C GLU A 892 13.38 26.41 30.29
N THR A 893 12.51 25.77 31.07
CA THR A 893 12.91 24.76 32.03
C THR A 893 13.30 23.49 31.28
N PRO A 894 14.55 22.99 31.47
CA PRO A 894 14.90 21.64 31.08
C PRO A 894 13.86 20.67 31.63
N GLY A 895 13.24 19.85 30.77
CA GLY A 895 12.26 18.85 31.19
C GLY A 895 12.85 17.80 32.14
N ASN A 896 14.17 17.68 32.17
CA ASN A 896 14.91 16.71 32.95
C ASN A 896 15.97 17.40 33.83
N THR A 897 15.79 17.36 35.16
CA THR A 897 16.94 17.48 36.07
C THR A 897 17.75 16.20 35.98
N ALA A 898 19.06 16.31 35.71
CA ALA A 898 19.97 15.19 35.81
C ALA A 898 19.84 14.52 37.22
N PRO A 899 19.91 13.18 37.33
CA PRO A 899 20.47 12.25 36.34
C PRO A 899 19.53 11.87 35.20
N LEU A 900 20.11 11.77 33.99
CA LEU A 900 19.48 11.13 32.84
C LEU A 900 19.86 9.65 32.85
N ALA A 901 18.88 8.77 32.74
CA ALA A 901 19.10 7.34 32.54
C ALA A 901 18.15 6.86 31.44
N GLN A 902 18.71 6.54 30.28
CA GLN A 902 17.95 6.13 29.12
C GLN A 902 18.39 4.73 28.67
N SER A 903 17.48 3.78 28.79
CA SER A 903 17.66 2.37 28.40
C SER A 903 16.88 1.98 27.15
N PHE A 904 16.09 2.90 26.57
CA PHE A 904 15.29 2.67 25.36
C PHE A 904 14.24 1.56 25.41
N GLU A 905 14.01 0.96 26.58
CA GLU A 905 13.04 -0.13 26.78
C GLU A 905 11.56 0.27 26.57
N SER A 906 11.28 1.55 26.34
CA SER A 906 10.00 2.02 25.84
C SER A 906 9.81 1.80 24.33
N GLY A 907 10.85 1.33 23.62
CA GLY A 907 10.87 1.18 22.16
C GLY A 907 10.95 2.51 21.39
N ALA A 908 11.12 3.64 22.08
CA ALA A 908 11.05 4.97 21.51
C ALA A 908 12.03 5.93 22.21
N PHE A 909 12.44 6.98 21.49
CA PHE A 909 13.19 8.09 22.07
C PHE A 909 12.34 8.86 23.09
N PRO A 910 12.97 9.47 24.12
CA PRO A 910 12.28 10.44 24.96
C PRO A 910 11.70 11.58 24.11
N THR A 911 10.52 12.06 24.48
CA THR A 911 9.78 13.06 23.70
C THR A 911 10.46 14.43 23.63
N ASP A 912 11.47 14.66 24.47
CA ASP A 912 12.26 15.88 24.55
C ASP A 912 13.60 15.81 23.80
N TRP A 913 13.87 14.72 23.09
CA TRP A 913 15.07 14.60 22.25
C TRP A 913 14.80 15.15 20.85
N VAL A 914 15.80 15.80 20.27
CA VAL A 914 15.67 16.52 18.99
C VAL A 914 16.68 15.96 18.00
N PHE A 915 16.25 15.77 16.76
CA PHE A 915 17.09 15.26 15.69
C PHE A 915 17.55 16.39 14.79
N HIS A 916 18.84 16.40 14.46
CA HIS A 916 19.47 17.40 13.61
C HIS A 916 20.27 16.71 12.51
N THR A 917 19.98 17.08 11.27
CA THR A 917 20.69 16.58 10.10
C THR A 917 21.39 17.72 9.38
N SER A 918 22.60 17.46 8.89
CA SER A 918 23.34 18.39 8.03
C SER A 918 23.01 18.22 6.54
N THR A 919 22.08 17.32 6.25
CA THR A 919 21.49 17.05 4.94
C THR A 919 20.00 17.42 5.01
N ASP A 920 19.37 17.79 3.90
CA ASP A 920 17.90 17.99 3.86
C ASP A 920 17.10 16.66 4.01
N LEU A 921 17.73 15.60 4.50
CA LEU A 921 17.16 14.27 4.71
C LEU A 921 16.70 14.11 6.18
N PRO A 922 15.70 13.26 6.47
CA PRO A 922 15.33 12.87 7.83
C PRO A 922 16.49 12.17 8.56
N SER A 923 16.51 12.28 9.90
CA SER A 923 17.55 11.64 10.72
C SER A 923 17.49 10.11 10.67
N GLY A 924 18.65 9.47 10.51
CA GLY A 924 18.82 8.01 10.51
C GLY A 924 18.92 7.37 11.91
N TRP A 925 18.82 8.15 12.98
CA TRP A 925 18.78 7.63 14.36
C TRP A 925 17.42 6.99 14.67
N SER A 926 17.44 5.75 15.17
CA SER A 926 16.24 4.99 15.57
C SER A 926 16.47 4.23 16.87
N VAL A 927 15.42 3.65 17.45
CA VAL A 927 15.52 2.66 18.53
C VAL A 927 15.28 1.28 17.92
N GLY A 928 16.33 0.46 17.85
CA GLY A 928 16.23 -0.94 17.41
C GLY A 928 15.70 -1.84 18.52
N ASP A 929 15.16 -3.00 18.16
CA ASP A 929 14.60 -4.03 19.05
C ASP A 929 15.27 -5.40 18.91
N ASP A 930 16.37 -5.45 18.15
CA ASP A 930 17.12 -6.65 17.81
C ASP A 930 18.32 -6.91 18.73
N ALA A 931 18.76 -5.90 19.47
CA ALA A 931 19.84 -6.02 20.46
C ALA A 931 19.85 -4.87 21.47
N GLY A 932 20.05 -5.21 22.75
CA GLY A 932 20.39 -4.28 23.82
C GLY A 932 21.73 -4.58 24.48
N GLY A 933 22.22 -3.64 25.29
CA GLY A 933 23.51 -3.64 25.95
C GLY A 933 23.80 -4.94 26.70
N TYR A 934 24.87 -5.63 26.29
CA TYR A 934 25.31 -6.92 26.85
C TYR A 934 24.23 -8.04 26.85
N GLY A 935 23.14 -7.86 26.08
CA GLY A 935 21.98 -8.75 26.08
C GLY A 935 21.12 -8.70 27.34
N ASN A 936 21.20 -7.62 28.13
CA ASN A 936 20.36 -7.41 29.32
C ASN A 936 19.06 -6.64 29.02
N SER A 937 19.01 -5.98 27.87
CA SER A 937 17.91 -5.21 27.31
C SER A 937 17.54 -5.74 25.92
N ALA A 938 16.34 -5.45 25.46
CA ALA A 938 15.92 -5.76 24.09
C ALA A 938 16.19 -4.60 23.12
N HIS A 939 16.21 -3.36 23.62
CA HIS A 939 16.29 -2.18 22.78
C HIS A 939 17.63 -1.45 22.89
N SER A 940 18.03 -0.75 21.83
CA SER A 940 19.14 0.19 21.84
C SER A 940 18.93 1.31 20.82
N MET A 941 19.47 2.50 21.10
CA MET A 941 19.58 3.54 20.08
C MET A 941 20.57 3.08 19.00
N MET A 942 20.21 3.22 17.74
CA MET A 942 21.04 2.80 16.62
C MET A 942 21.05 3.80 15.48
N PHE A 943 22.12 3.74 14.69
CA PHE A 943 22.22 4.37 13.38
C PHE A 943 22.56 3.31 12.33
N ASP A 944 21.69 3.13 11.34
CA ASP A 944 21.84 2.10 10.31
C ASP A 944 22.72 2.57 9.14
N ASN A 945 24.04 2.59 9.35
CA ASN A 945 25.00 2.87 8.28
C ASN A 945 25.15 1.72 7.26
N TYR A 946 24.52 0.56 7.48
CA TYR A 946 24.57 -0.56 6.53
C TYR A 946 23.63 -0.30 5.35
N ASN A 947 22.42 0.17 5.63
CA ASN A 947 21.44 0.53 4.58
C ASN A 947 21.53 2.01 4.16
N THR A 948 22.15 2.86 4.98
CA THR A 948 22.18 4.32 4.75
C THR A 948 23.61 4.83 4.55
N ASP A 949 23.90 5.43 3.38
CA ASP A 949 25.13 6.22 3.17
C ASP A 949 24.83 7.72 3.27
N ILE A 950 25.33 8.37 4.32
CA ILE A 950 25.24 9.82 4.48
C ILE A 950 26.48 10.56 3.97
N GLY A 951 27.41 9.89 3.27
CA GLY A 951 28.51 10.52 2.54
C GLY A 951 29.49 11.33 3.41
N GLY A 952 29.61 10.97 4.70
CA GLY A 952 30.40 11.72 5.69
C GLY A 952 29.68 12.93 6.30
N ALA A 953 28.41 13.17 5.95
CA ALA A 953 27.58 14.15 6.62
C ALA A 953 27.34 13.77 8.09
N ARG A 954 26.87 14.73 8.86
CA ARG A 954 26.57 14.60 10.29
C ARG A 954 25.08 14.42 10.50
N ASP A 955 24.76 13.43 11.31
CA ASP A 955 23.42 13.19 11.80
C ASP A 955 23.45 13.04 13.31
N GLU A 956 22.65 13.84 14.00
CA GLU A 956 22.75 14.09 15.42
C GLU A 956 21.42 13.86 16.10
N VAL A 957 21.47 13.22 17.26
CA VAL A 957 20.38 13.23 18.21
C VAL A 957 20.84 13.97 19.47
N TRP A 958 20.13 15.05 19.78
CA TRP A 958 20.34 15.88 20.94
C TRP A 958 19.46 15.36 22.06
N THR A 959 20.04 15.17 23.23
CA THR A 959 19.23 14.93 24.44
C THR A 959 18.34 16.13 24.71
N GLY A 960 17.29 15.93 25.50
CA GLY A 960 16.66 17.06 26.18
C GLY A 960 17.68 17.88 26.97
N LYS A 961 17.36 19.14 27.24
CA LYS A 961 18.20 20.02 28.06
C LYS A 961 18.41 19.41 29.46
N LEU A 962 19.58 19.65 30.04
CA LEU A 962 19.99 19.18 31.35
C LEU A 962 20.48 20.36 32.21
N ASP A 963 20.21 20.33 33.51
CA ASP A 963 20.71 21.32 34.48
C ASP A 963 21.85 20.74 35.31
N PHE A 964 23.06 21.31 35.19
CA PHE A 964 24.27 20.93 35.93
C PHE A 964 24.64 21.92 37.04
N SER A 965 23.77 22.87 37.38
CA SER A 965 24.01 23.91 38.40
C SER A 965 24.29 23.37 39.81
N GLN A 966 24.06 22.07 40.05
CA GLN A 966 24.35 21.35 41.29
C GLN A 966 25.32 20.16 41.09
N ALA A 967 25.93 20.01 39.92
CA ALA A 967 26.80 18.90 39.56
C ALA A 967 28.27 19.20 39.91
N ILE A 968 28.93 18.35 40.71
CA ILE A 968 30.33 18.57 41.12
C ILE A 968 31.33 17.95 40.14
N SER A 969 30.95 16.82 39.51
CA SER A 969 31.77 16.11 38.52
C SER A 969 30.86 15.30 37.60
N PRO A 970 30.03 15.96 36.77
CA PRO A 970 29.13 15.24 35.88
C PRO A 970 29.92 14.35 34.92
N LYS A 971 29.36 13.18 34.65
CA LYS A 971 29.95 12.17 33.79
C LYS A 971 28.85 11.45 33.03
N LEU A 972 29.14 11.16 31.77
CA LEU A 972 28.30 10.41 30.86
C LEU A 972 28.96 9.04 30.65
N TRP A 973 28.17 7.98 30.71
CA TRP A 973 28.59 6.68 30.21
C TRP A 973 27.47 6.02 29.43
N PHE A 974 27.86 5.20 28.46
CA PHE A 974 26.94 4.49 27.57
C PHE A 974 27.62 3.21 27.09
N ASP A 975 26.81 2.20 26.79
CA ASP A 975 27.23 1.00 26.13
C ASP A 975 27.23 1.23 24.62
N VAL A 976 28.25 0.75 23.93
CA VAL A 976 28.39 0.90 22.48
C VAL A 976 28.77 -0.42 21.84
N SER A 977 28.26 -0.66 20.64
CA SER A 977 28.63 -1.78 19.79
C SER A 977 28.74 -1.37 18.33
N TYR A 978 29.74 -1.90 17.63
CA TYR A 978 30.01 -1.61 16.23
C TYR A 978 30.94 -2.67 15.60
N ALA A 979 30.63 -3.08 14.38
CA ALA A 979 31.54 -3.81 13.50
C ALA A 979 31.80 -2.96 12.25
N ARG A 980 33.01 -2.95 11.72
CA ARG A 980 33.23 -2.29 10.42
C ARG A 980 32.76 -3.21 9.30
N TRP A 981 32.33 -2.65 8.18
CA TRP A 981 32.14 -3.41 6.95
C TRP A 981 33.47 -4.00 6.43
N GLY A 982 34.48 -3.13 6.33
CA GLY A 982 35.82 -3.43 5.83
C GLY A 982 36.39 -2.28 4.97
N GLY A 983 37.72 -2.19 4.86
CA GLY A 983 38.37 -1.18 4.01
C GLY A 983 38.17 0.27 4.49
N SER A 984 37.79 1.17 3.58
CA SER A 984 37.49 2.59 3.85
C SER A 984 36.07 2.84 4.37
N ASN A 985 35.20 1.83 4.34
CA ASN A 985 33.81 1.93 4.77
C ASN A 985 33.73 1.80 6.30
N SER A 986 33.86 2.95 6.95
CA SER A 986 34.09 3.05 8.37
C SER A 986 33.43 4.29 8.95
N ASP A 987 32.52 4.07 9.87
CA ASP A 987 31.72 5.11 10.49
C ASP A 987 32.38 5.63 11.77
N THR A 988 31.91 6.78 12.24
CA THR A 988 32.43 7.43 13.45
C THR A 988 31.27 7.86 14.34
N LEU A 989 31.38 7.52 15.63
CA LEU A 989 30.52 8.05 16.68
C LEU A 989 31.24 9.21 17.37
N ALA A 990 30.57 10.35 17.46
CA ALA A 990 30.98 11.47 18.29
C ALA A 990 29.98 11.72 19.42
N VAL A 991 30.48 12.21 20.54
CA VAL A 991 29.65 12.83 21.59
C VAL A 991 30.13 14.26 21.76
N GLU A 992 29.21 15.19 21.61
CA GLU A 992 29.47 16.62 21.68
C GLU A 992 28.56 17.23 22.75
N VAL A 993 28.94 18.39 23.28
CA VAL A 993 28.18 19.10 24.30
C VAL A 993 28.06 20.57 23.94
N SER A 994 26.92 21.15 24.27
CA SER A 994 26.62 22.57 24.09
C SER A 994 26.10 23.17 25.40
N THR A 995 26.52 24.41 25.69
CA THR A 995 26.01 25.24 26.80
C THR A 995 25.33 26.53 26.31
N ASP A 996 25.23 26.71 25.00
CA ASP A 996 24.68 27.92 24.36
C ASP A 996 23.54 27.57 23.39
N ARG A 997 22.76 26.53 23.71
CA ARG A 997 21.56 26.10 22.98
C ARG A 997 21.85 25.56 21.56
N GLY A 998 23.04 25.03 21.35
CA GLY A 998 23.43 24.36 20.10
C GLY A 998 24.06 25.30 19.06
N GLU A 999 24.32 26.56 19.43
CA GLU A 999 25.06 27.51 18.61
C GLU A 999 26.53 27.09 18.46
N THR A 1000 27.13 26.58 19.53
CA THR A 1000 28.49 26.01 19.51
C THR A 1000 28.56 24.65 20.19
N TRP A 1001 29.33 23.75 19.59
CA TRP A 1001 29.49 22.38 20.05
C TRP A 1001 30.95 22.08 20.39
N THR A 1002 31.16 21.50 21.57
CA THR A 1002 32.47 21.01 22.00
C THR A 1002 32.49 19.49 21.96
N GLY A 1003 33.36 18.92 21.13
CA GLY A 1003 33.51 17.47 21.02
C GLY A 1003 34.25 16.86 22.22
N LEU A 1004 33.64 15.87 22.86
CA LEU A 1004 34.17 15.17 24.04
C LEU A 1004 34.55 13.72 23.77
N TYR A 1005 33.96 13.12 22.74
CA TYR A 1005 34.21 11.77 22.30
C TYR A 1005 34.22 11.76 20.77
N LEU A 1006 35.21 11.08 20.17
CA LEU A 1006 35.25 10.87 18.73
C LEU A 1006 36.01 9.56 18.47
N LYS A 1007 35.29 8.49 18.15
CA LYS A 1007 35.88 7.20 17.79
C LYS A 1007 35.26 6.70 16.50
N GLY A 1008 36.10 6.30 15.56
CA GLY A 1008 35.70 5.64 14.32
C GLY A 1008 36.63 4.47 14.01
N GLY A 1009 36.27 3.68 13.00
CA GLY A 1009 37.11 2.57 12.54
C GLY A 1009 37.43 1.56 13.64
N GLN A 1010 38.66 1.04 13.66
CA GLN A 1010 39.06 0.02 14.65
C GLN A 1010 38.98 0.55 16.09
N THR A 1011 39.03 1.86 16.28
CA THR A 1011 38.93 2.49 17.60
C THR A 1011 37.49 2.48 18.11
N LEU A 1012 36.49 2.53 17.21
CA LEU A 1012 35.07 2.36 17.57
C LEU A 1012 34.67 0.89 17.62
N ALA A 1013 35.24 0.04 16.77
CA ALA A 1013 34.83 -1.37 16.62
C ALA A 1013 34.92 -2.17 17.94
N THR A 1014 33.87 -2.92 18.23
CA THR A 1014 33.80 -3.91 19.33
C THR A 1014 33.81 -5.35 18.83
N SER A 1015 33.75 -5.52 17.50
CA SER A 1015 33.79 -6.79 16.80
C SER A 1015 34.76 -6.72 15.59
N PRO A 1016 35.30 -7.85 15.09
CA PRO A 1016 35.95 -7.90 13.78
C PRO A 1016 35.05 -7.41 12.65
N ASP A 1017 35.65 -7.11 11.50
CA ASP A 1017 34.94 -6.67 10.31
C ASP A 1017 33.90 -7.70 9.87
N TYR A 1018 32.71 -7.24 9.50
CA TYR A 1018 31.53 -8.06 9.20
C TYR A 1018 30.79 -7.48 7.98
N GLN A 1019 30.64 -8.31 6.94
CA GLN A 1019 30.10 -7.92 5.62
C GLN A 1019 28.60 -8.22 5.45
N ASP A 1020 27.89 -8.44 6.55
CA ASP A 1020 26.43 -8.53 6.59
C ASP A 1020 25.90 -7.53 7.62
N TYR A 1021 24.58 -7.37 7.72
CA TYR A 1021 23.94 -6.52 8.74
C TYR A 1021 24.34 -6.99 10.14
N PHE A 1022 24.94 -6.11 10.94
CA PHE A 1022 25.56 -6.48 12.21
C PHE A 1022 24.60 -6.37 13.41
N VAL A 1023 24.22 -7.54 13.96
CA VAL A 1023 23.55 -7.65 15.26
C VAL A 1023 24.55 -8.15 16.31
N PRO A 1024 24.82 -7.39 17.38
CA PRO A 1024 25.86 -7.76 18.34
C PRO A 1024 25.41 -8.84 19.33
N THR A 1025 26.31 -9.80 19.57
CA THR A 1025 26.20 -10.75 20.69
C THR A 1025 26.56 -10.08 22.02
N THR A 1026 26.23 -10.75 23.13
CA THR A 1026 26.45 -10.25 24.50
C THR A 1026 27.90 -9.89 24.84
N VAL A 1027 28.88 -10.42 24.10
CA VAL A 1027 30.32 -10.15 24.29
C VAL A 1027 30.88 -9.06 23.38
N GLN A 1028 30.08 -8.52 22.46
CA GLN A 1028 30.48 -7.50 21.48
C GLN A 1028 30.09 -6.09 21.91
N TRP A 1029 29.80 -5.87 23.19
CA TRP A 1029 29.50 -4.56 23.76
C TRP A 1029 30.66 -4.06 24.61
N ARG A 1030 30.88 -2.75 24.64
CA ARG A 1030 31.73 -2.09 25.64
C ARG A 1030 31.02 -0.88 26.24
N THR A 1031 31.26 -0.60 27.50
CA THR A 1031 30.90 0.69 28.10
C THR A 1031 32.00 1.70 27.86
N ASP A 1032 31.66 2.83 27.26
CA ASP A 1032 32.52 4.01 27.16
C ASP A 1032 32.08 5.09 28.16
N THR A 1033 33.02 5.92 28.60
CA THR A 1033 32.77 7.00 29.57
C THR A 1033 33.38 8.30 29.08
N VAL A 1034 32.62 9.38 29.22
CA VAL A 1034 32.97 10.75 28.84
C VAL A 1034 32.87 11.64 30.08
N SER A 1035 33.92 12.40 30.35
CA SER A 1035 33.90 13.38 31.44
C SER A 1035 33.15 14.63 30.99
N LEU A 1036 32.22 15.11 31.83
CA LEU A 1036 31.55 16.39 31.66
C LEU A 1036 31.99 17.38 32.75
N ALA A 1037 33.08 17.10 33.47
CA ALA A 1037 33.50 17.85 34.66
C ALA A 1037 33.70 19.35 34.39
N ASP A 1038 34.10 19.73 33.18
CA ASP A 1038 34.28 21.13 32.76
C ASP A 1038 32.97 21.90 32.61
N TYR A 1039 31.83 21.21 32.61
CA TYR A 1039 30.47 21.76 32.53
C TYR A 1039 29.75 21.68 33.89
N ALA A 1040 30.48 21.40 34.97
CA ALA A 1040 29.96 21.55 36.32
C ALA A 1040 29.45 22.98 36.55
N ASP A 1041 28.37 23.11 37.33
CA ASP A 1041 27.71 24.39 37.65
C ASP A 1041 27.00 25.10 36.47
N GLU A 1042 26.97 24.52 35.26
CA GLU A 1042 26.24 25.06 34.11
C GLU A 1042 24.73 24.89 34.25
N GLY A 1043 23.97 25.96 34.03
CA GLY A 1043 22.50 25.94 34.20
C GLY A 1043 21.74 25.25 33.06
N GLU A 1044 22.38 25.08 31.90
CA GLU A 1044 21.80 24.43 30.72
C GLU A 1044 22.90 23.72 29.92
N VAL A 1045 22.74 22.41 29.74
CA VAL A 1045 23.68 21.56 29.00
C VAL A 1045 22.88 20.63 28.08
N ILE A 1046 23.30 20.54 26.81
CA ILE A 1046 22.77 19.58 25.83
C ILE A 1046 23.90 18.65 25.43
N VAL A 1047 23.64 17.34 25.42
CA VAL A 1047 24.57 16.34 24.91
C VAL A 1047 24.04 15.84 23.57
N ALA A 1048 24.90 15.79 22.55
CA ALA A 1048 24.55 15.24 21.24
C ALA A 1048 25.34 13.95 20.98
N PHE A 1049 24.65 12.93 20.47
CA PHE A 1049 25.27 11.77 19.85
C PHE A 1049 25.23 11.96 18.33
N GLN A 1050 26.40 11.93 17.69
CA GLN A 1050 26.56 12.23 16.28
C GLN A 1050 27.13 11.03 15.54
N ASN A 1051 26.45 10.64 14.46
CA ASN A 1051 26.96 9.70 13.48
C ASN A 1051 27.64 10.46 12.34
N ARG A 1052 28.79 9.96 11.89
CA ARG A 1052 29.45 10.35 10.63
C ARG A 1052 29.63 9.08 9.81
N GLY A 1053 28.64 8.80 8.97
CA GLY A 1053 28.54 7.56 8.20
C GLY A 1053 29.38 7.60 6.93
N HIS A 1054 30.03 6.48 6.62
CA HIS A 1054 30.73 6.22 5.36
C HIS A 1054 30.38 4.82 4.86
N TYR A 1055 29.08 4.52 4.85
CA TYR A 1055 28.50 3.24 4.40
C TYR A 1055 29.14 2.00 5.05
N GLY A 1056 29.35 2.03 6.38
CA GLY A 1056 29.90 0.92 7.14
C GLY A 1056 28.83 -0.03 7.68
N ASN A 1057 28.68 -0.11 9.00
CA ASN A 1057 27.70 -1.03 9.63
C ASN A 1057 26.98 -0.33 10.79
N VAL A 1058 25.98 -0.99 11.37
CA VAL A 1058 25.12 -0.37 12.39
C VAL A 1058 25.94 0.03 13.62
N ILE A 1059 25.85 1.31 14.03
CA ILE A 1059 26.36 1.79 15.33
C ILE A 1059 25.22 1.67 16.32
N ARG A 1060 25.47 1.01 17.46
CA ARG A 1060 24.49 0.90 18.55
C ARG A 1060 25.02 1.55 19.81
N VAL A 1061 24.13 2.26 20.50
CA VAL A 1061 24.37 2.94 21.78
C VAL A 1061 23.22 2.59 22.72
N ASP A 1062 23.52 2.10 23.91
CA ASP A 1062 22.52 1.73 24.90
C ASP A 1062 22.94 2.19 26.31
N ASN A 1063 22.03 2.13 27.28
CA ASN A 1063 22.27 2.46 28.69
C ASN A 1063 22.97 3.81 28.86
N ILE A 1064 22.43 4.85 28.21
CA ILE A 1064 22.94 6.21 28.31
C ILE A 1064 22.63 6.74 29.71
N ASN A 1065 23.67 6.98 30.47
CA ASN A 1065 23.57 7.43 31.84
C ASN A 1065 24.42 8.68 32.04
N LEU A 1066 23.78 9.73 32.53
CA LEU A 1066 24.41 10.97 32.89
C LEU A 1066 24.10 11.27 34.35
N VAL A 1067 25.13 11.26 35.18
CA VAL A 1067 24.97 11.54 36.61
C VAL A 1067 25.71 12.82 36.96
N PRO A 1068 25.02 13.83 37.51
CA PRO A 1068 25.68 14.96 38.15
C PRO A 1068 26.22 14.42 39.48
N ASP A 1069 27.53 14.27 39.66
CA ASP A 1069 28.07 13.81 40.94
C ASP A 1069 27.64 14.82 42.03
N ALA A 1070 26.60 14.51 42.80
CA ALA A 1070 26.33 15.13 44.08
C ALA A 1070 27.03 14.26 45.15
N THR A 1071 27.73 14.92 46.08
CA THR A 1071 28.41 14.39 47.28
C THR A 1071 28.27 12.89 47.54
N VAL A 1072 29.41 12.19 47.63
CA VAL A 1072 29.53 10.79 48.08
C VAL A 1072 28.59 10.50 49.26
N SER A 1073 27.45 9.89 48.98
CA SER A 1073 26.80 8.95 49.90
C SER A 1073 26.62 7.66 49.13
N MET A 1074 27.11 6.56 49.69
CA MET A 1074 26.89 5.19 49.19
C MET A 1074 25.50 5.02 48.59
N ALA A 1075 25.41 4.25 47.51
CA ALA A 1075 24.15 3.69 47.06
C ALA A 1075 23.40 3.06 48.24
N GLU A 1076 22.30 3.70 48.66
CA GLU A 1076 21.21 2.96 49.26
C GLU A 1076 20.43 2.38 48.08
N ILE A 1077 20.57 1.07 47.91
CA ILE A 1077 19.46 0.20 47.52
C ILE A 1077 18.20 0.80 48.16
N PRO A 1078 17.05 0.96 47.48
CA PRO A 1078 15.87 1.54 48.09
C PRO A 1078 15.41 0.63 49.25
N VAL A 1079 15.93 0.89 50.44
CA VAL A 1079 15.39 0.36 51.68
C VAL A 1079 14.27 1.32 52.02
N SER A 1080 13.04 0.86 51.86
CA SER A 1080 11.85 1.57 52.29
C SER A 1080 12.07 2.17 53.69
N LEU A 1081 12.11 3.50 53.77
CA LEU A 1081 12.29 4.23 55.02
C LEU A 1081 11.05 4.02 55.90
N GLU A 1082 11.17 3.24 56.98
CA GLU A 1082 10.03 2.85 57.81
C GLU A 1082 10.16 3.46 59.22
N MET A 1083 9.15 4.26 59.63
CA MET A 1083 9.02 4.79 60.99
C MET A 1083 7.95 4.00 61.75
N ARG A 1084 8.36 3.31 62.82
CA ARG A 1084 7.47 2.55 63.72
C ARG A 1084 7.44 3.16 65.12
N THR A 1085 6.28 3.16 65.74
CA THR A 1085 6.09 3.65 67.11
C THR A 1085 5.49 2.56 67.98
N PHE A 1086 6.09 2.26 69.15
CA PHE A 1086 5.55 1.27 70.08
C PHE A 1086 5.94 1.49 71.56
N PRO A 1087 5.14 1.00 72.52
CA PRO A 1087 3.81 0.44 72.33
C PRO A 1087 2.82 1.50 71.83
N ASN A 1088 1.90 1.12 70.95
CA ASN A 1088 0.81 1.97 70.50
C ASN A 1088 -0.50 1.22 70.79
N PRO A 1089 -1.23 1.55 71.85
CA PRO A 1089 -1.13 2.79 72.65
C PRO A 1089 0.05 2.85 73.66
N ALA A 1090 0.57 4.05 73.94
CA ALA A 1090 1.62 4.35 74.93
C ALA A 1090 1.05 4.94 76.24
N ARG A 1091 1.76 4.80 77.37
CA ARG A 1091 1.39 5.41 78.66
C ARG A 1091 2.39 6.48 79.11
N GLU A 1092 3.63 6.08 79.41
CA GLU A 1092 4.65 7.01 79.92
C GLU A 1092 5.71 7.36 78.87
N VAL A 1093 6.06 6.39 78.01
CA VAL A 1093 7.10 6.50 76.99
C VAL A 1093 6.62 5.85 75.69
N LEU A 1094 6.86 6.52 74.57
CA LEU A 1094 6.69 6.00 73.21
C LEU A 1094 8.07 5.74 72.62
N ASN A 1095 8.38 4.48 72.27
CA ASN A 1095 9.61 4.18 71.56
C ASN A 1095 9.40 4.38 70.06
N ILE A 1096 10.36 5.04 69.43
CA ILE A 1096 10.37 5.37 68.02
C ILE A 1096 11.52 4.58 67.41
N SER A 1097 11.21 3.82 66.36
CA SER A 1097 12.19 3.17 65.49
C SER A 1097 12.14 3.84 64.14
N ILE A 1098 13.29 4.29 63.63
CA ILE A 1098 13.41 4.81 62.27
C ILE A 1098 14.52 4.05 61.58
N SER A 1099 14.17 3.24 60.58
CA SER A 1099 15.14 2.50 59.77
C SER A 1099 15.45 3.26 58.47
N GLY A 1100 16.74 3.45 58.18
CA GLY A 1100 17.22 4.09 56.95
C GLY A 1100 17.38 5.61 57.02
N ALA A 1101 17.27 6.23 58.20
CA ALA A 1101 17.44 7.68 58.34
C ALA A 1101 18.92 8.10 58.28
N LYS A 1102 19.20 9.21 57.57
CA LYS A 1102 20.55 9.83 57.55
C LYS A 1102 20.93 10.33 58.96
N PRO A 1103 22.16 10.07 59.44
CA PRO A 1103 22.61 10.59 60.72
C PRO A 1103 22.70 12.12 60.72
N GLY A 1104 22.35 12.75 61.85
CA GLY A 1104 22.43 14.20 62.03
C GLY A 1104 21.34 14.77 62.94
N PRO A 1105 21.30 16.11 63.11
CA PRO A 1105 20.34 16.77 63.98
C PRO A 1105 18.92 16.67 63.41
N GLY A 1106 18.01 16.13 64.21
CA GLY A 1106 16.60 15.97 63.89
C GLY A 1106 15.71 16.64 64.94
N GLN A 1107 14.50 17.02 64.52
CA GLN A 1107 13.50 17.58 65.44
C GLN A 1107 12.26 16.68 65.45
N LEU A 1108 11.95 16.11 66.62
CA LEU A 1108 10.70 15.41 66.86
C LEU A 1108 9.63 16.43 67.24
N ARG A 1109 8.47 16.35 66.58
CA ARG A 1109 7.28 17.16 66.87
C ARG A 1109 6.09 16.25 67.09
N VAL A 1110 5.39 16.41 68.21
CA VAL A 1110 4.11 15.72 68.45
C VAL A 1110 3.00 16.73 68.29
N LEU A 1111 2.05 16.40 67.40
CA LEU A 1111 0.85 17.17 67.13
C LEU A 1111 -0.37 16.47 67.73
N ASP A 1112 -1.28 17.22 68.33
CA ASP A 1112 -2.60 16.70 68.74
C ASP A 1112 -3.52 16.44 67.53
N ALA A 1113 -4.71 15.90 67.78
CA ALA A 1113 -5.68 15.54 66.74
C ALA A 1113 -6.16 16.73 65.88
N VAL A 1114 -5.93 17.97 66.31
CA VAL A 1114 -6.26 19.19 65.53
C VAL A 1114 -5.03 19.85 64.91
N GLY A 1115 -3.86 19.18 64.95
CA GLY A 1115 -2.63 19.63 64.31
C GLY A 1115 -1.80 20.63 65.14
N ARG A 1116 -2.13 20.84 66.42
CA ARG A 1116 -1.38 21.74 67.31
C ARG A 1116 -0.19 21.01 67.92
N GLU A 1117 0.98 21.63 67.90
CA GLU A 1117 2.19 21.08 68.52
C GLU A 1117 2.09 21.08 70.05
N VAL A 1118 2.24 19.91 70.65
CA VAL A 1118 2.13 19.67 72.10
C VAL A 1118 3.44 19.20 72.72
N LEU A 1119 4.39 18.72 71.91
CA LEU A 1119 5.73 18.34 72.38
C LEU A 1119 6.74 18.55 71.25
N ARG A 1120 7.93 19.05 71.61
CA ARG A 1120 9.07 19.23 70.71
C ARG A 1120 10.34 18.78 71.40
N GLU A 1121 11.14 17.96 70.72
CA GLU A 1121 12.44 17.51 71.21
C GLU A 1121 13.48 17.56 70.09
N GLN A 1122 14.68 18.05 70.41
CA GLN A 1122 15.83 17.99 69.51
C GLN A 1122 16.58 16.70 69.78
N VAL A 1123 16.91 15.97 68.72
CA VAL A 1123 17.53 14.66 68.80
C VAL A 1123 18.68 14.54 67.81
N GLU A 1124 19.68 13.73 68.14
CA GLU A 1124 20.75 13.38 67.21
C GLU A 1124 20.47 11.97 66.66
N ILE A 1125 20.20 11.88 65.36
CA ILE A 1125 19.92 10.61 64.69
C ILE A 1125 21.24 9.91 64.39
N GLY A 1126 21.40 8.66 64.84
CA GLY A 1126 22.65 7.91 64.78
C GLY A 1126 22.91 7.13 63.48
N GLY A 1127 21.99 7.16 62.51
CA GLY A 1127 22.05 6.34 61.29
C GLY A 1127 21.62 4.88 61.48
N GLY A 1128 21.31 4.17 60.39
CA GLY A 1128 20.82 2.79 60.43
C GLY A 1128 19.38 2.69 60.95
N THR A 1129 19.10 1.73 61.85
CA THR A 1129 17.86 1.73 62.66
C THR A 1129 18.10 2.51 63.94
N TRP A 1130 17.61 3.74 63.98
CA TRP A 1130 17.71 4.63 65.13
C TRP A 1130 16.53 4.43 66.09
N TRP A 1131 16.83 4.43 67.38
CA TRP A 1131 15.88 4.19 68.46
C TRP A 1131 15.84 5.39 69.39
N HIS A 1132 14.64 5.88 69.69
CA HIS A 1132 14.46 6.97 70.64
C HIS A 1132 13.25 6.74 71.54
N ALA A 1133 13.46 6.93 72.83
CA ALA A 1133 12.41 6.85 73.84
C ALA A 1133 11.86 8.25 74.10
N LEU A 1134 10.68 8.54 73.58
CA LEU A 1134 10.02 9.83 73.74
C LEU A 1134 9.09 9.82 74.97
N PRO A 1135 9.33 10.65 76.00
CA PRO A 1135 8.43 10.74 77.16
C PRO A 1135 7.09 11.35 76.74
N VAL A 1136 6.00 10.59 76.90
CA VAL A 1136 4.63 11.02 76.54
C VAL A 1136 3.67 11.06 77.73
N GLY A 1137 4.13 10.68 78.94
CA GLY A 1137 3.29 10.62 80.15
C GLY A 1137 2.73 11.95 80.65
N THR A 1138 3.17 13.09 80.10
CA THR A 1138 2.61 14.42 80.39
C THR A 1138 1.52 14.83 79.38
N LEU A 1139 1.34 14.06 78.30
CA LEU A 1139 0.28 14.27 77.31
C LEU A 1139 -1.05 13.71 77.82
N ARG A 1140 -2.16 14.38 77.50
CA ARG A 1140 -3.50 13.87 77.85
C ARG A 1140 -3.82 12.63 77.03
N ALA A 1141 -4.67 11.74 77.53
CA ALA A 1141 -5.14 10.60 76.76
C ALA A 1141 -5.79 11.06 75.44
N GLY A 1142 -5.38 10.48 74.31
CA GLY A 1142 -5.82 10.91 72.98
C GLY A 1142 -4.94 10.43 71.83
N ASN A 1143 -5.31 10.81 70.61
CA ASN A 1143 -4.59 10.46 69.38
C ASN A 1143 -3.63 11.59 68.99
N TYR A 1144 -2.40 11.24 68.64
CA TYR A 1144 -1.32 12.16 68.31
C TYR A 1144 -0.60 11.76 67.02
N THR A 1145 -0.01 12.74 66.34
CA THR A 1145 0.85 12.54 65.18
C THR A 1145 2.27 12.95 65.53
N LEU A 1146 3.22 12.02 65.44
CA LEU A 1146 4.64 12.28 65.55
C LEU A 1146 5.20 12.65 64.18
N GLN A 1147 6.02 13.70 64.10
CA GLN A 1147 6.70 14.14 62.88
C GLN A 1147 8.21 14.31 63.09
N ILE A 1148 8.97 13.95 62.05
CA ILE A 1148 10.41 14.22 61.92
C ILE A 1148 10.80 14.26 60.43
N GLY A 1149 11.51 15.30 59.99
CA GLY A 1149 12.07 15.39 58.63
C GLY A 1149 11.08 15.12 57.48
N GLY A 1150 9.85 15.66 57.55
CA GLY A 1150 8.82 15.48 56.52
C GLY A 1150 8.03 14.16 56.58
N ARG A 1151 8.32 13.27 57.55
CA ARG A 1151 7.59 12.00 57.77
C ARG A 1151 6.67 12.08 59.00
N ALA A 1152 5.61 11.26 59.02
CA ALA A 1152 4.61 11.25 60.11
C ALA A 1152 4.16 9.83 60.50
N ALA A 1153 3.95 9.58 61.81
CA ALA A 1153 3.33 8.35 62.34
C ALA A 1153 2.27 8.70 63.41
N ARG A 1154 1.18 7.93 63.46
CA ARG A 1154 0.10 8.13 64.42
C ARG A 1154 0.22 7.19 65.61
N PHE A 1155 0.03 7.71 66.82
CA PHE A 1155 0.01 6.92 68.05
C PHE A 1155 -1.03 7.44 69.06
N ASN A 1156 -1.44 6.57 69.98
CA ASN A 1156 -2.42 6.90 71.01
C ASN A 1156 -1.74 6.92 72.39
N VAL A 1157 -2.12 7.88 73.24
CA VAL A 1157 -1.71 7.93 74.66
C VAL A 1157 -2.89 7.49 75.52
N LEU A 1158 -2.67 6.57 76.44
CA LEU A 1158 -3.65 6.10 77.42
C LEU A 1158 -3.65 6.97 78.68
N PRO A 1159 -4.75 6.96 79.48
CA PRO A 1159 -4.84 7.69 80.74
C PRO A 1159 -3.78 7.29 81.76
#